data_AF-W9JL78-F1
#
_entry.id   AF-W9JL78-F1
#
_cell.length_a   1.000
_cell.length_b   1.000
_cell.length_c   1.000
_cell.angle_alpha   90.00
_cell.angle_beta   90.00
_cell.angle_gamma   90.00
#
_symmetry.space_group_name_H-M   'P 1'
#
loop_
_entity.id
_entity.type
_entity.pdbx_description
1 polymer ?
#
loop_
_entity_poly.entity_id
_entity_poly.type
_entity_poly.pdbx_seq_one_letter_code
_entity_poly.pdbx_strand_id
1 'polypeptide(L)'
;MASNQQTSFERSLDLFRQELSDDQIKQMDGVNQKTLKDTIQATQNILGRRNDLCKLSRIQRFLHAMEHVEKLVAIFLNASDFVAFIWGPMKLALMVATTWTDAIRQLIDAYEEIAEALGNLAFFHNLIQSRDHLKLVLEDYFSDILRFHRCVLDVFFSSGVFKWAWGSFRREVKPILESLKRKQALLSDDKLQSHAILKEVQDSDQYAQEQFSNLQISLEDIRSTLASQHLQSKTIQAQEMKTYLESRLDVSKSWSDLQLETRDPIVENSGNWIFSNPTFKCWEVGKSVENKVLFLNGSPGSGKSTLAKTIIHHEKRKQVFESSGRSFLAYFFFKHDAADRRTARSMLQHLIMQLVNADETIMGLAYERLSTMESTELADLKKLASDCFTSRPTATLVLDGLDEAIDNEHEVSIAWCLNELLPVANACSCNLRILICGQRDGRLDVLLSSHPQIRLDMVDAHQHDIEHFTKGKVAEIHARFLLTQQEEDALVSKISSASQGMFLYARVVLNHLEKMDSIQEFEDELEEDTFPEDLDQAYDRIAQRIMKKQGSSRHKTVNKILGWVICATRPLRWREIQSRFCIDADKEICNIKSLRRDSCKSICSSLVDVTNCDMFPNIGSEQFVSMVHETATKYLVRNGTVNLLQEHIDMALFCCRYLSSRPFIIGKSQNINADIHSGYFGFLDYAATHYAVHIQEVEASEVSTDSSSKLEDVKAAAVGLAKANCKQASVETGEVDHATQSLALAIQDNVLVVRTLIGLQREKSETAVFDATEGPIRHKCHKVQCSKFATGCSNEFALKEHLVVHERPFRCPHADCFAHTVGYASPKRLDSHNEAFHQSVSRAKSVFPADLETGEWNLYEACKAGNLDEVKRFHREGADLESTRPKAISPLCAAVEAGHGPVCKYLVDNGVNPFLVGSSRSTKRTPVVAAIYRERQEILEFFLHSSNGLDDSKLAENIARAIHADRPAALNMFLTTRQPRGHADVIKLVAAEIPSQIDLRSVRRDSHSIDAKLIHAWV
;
A
#
# COMPACT_ATOMS: atom_id res chain seq x y z
N MET A 1 -11.54 59.94 3.95
CA MET A 1 -11.23 58.51 3.67
C MET A 1 -12.44 57.70 4.06
N ALA A 2 -13.40 57.56 3.14
CA ALA A 2 -14.54 56.67 3.29
C ALA A 2 -14.08 55.30 2.78
N SER A 3 -14.02 54.30 3.66
CA SER A 3 -13.74 52.93 3.30
C SER A 3 -14.88 52.39 2.43
N ASN A 4 -14.60 52.05 1.17
CA ASN A 4 -15.48 51.19 0.36
C ASN A 4 -15.61 49.83 1.10
N GLN A 5 -16.67 49.66 1.89
CA GLN A 5 -17.08 48.35 2.35
C GLN A 5 -17.65 47.61 1.14
N GLN A 6 -16.81 46.79 0.52
CA GLN A 6 -17.23 45.84 -0.51
C GLN A 6 -18.36 44.96 0.07
N THR A 7 -19.47 44.86 -0.64
CA THR A 7 -20.65 44.11 -0.18
C THR A 7 -20.35 42.61 -0.13
N SER A 8 -21.03 41.86 0.74
CA SER A 8 -20.84 40.39 0.84
C SER A 8 -21.10 39.68 -0.50
N PHE A 9 -22.04 40.20 -1.29
CA PHE A 9 -22.31 39.78 -2.66
C PHE A 9 -21.09 39.84 -3.57
N GLU A 10 -20.37 40.97 -3.58
CA GLU A 10 -19.17 41.16 -4.40
C GLU A 10 -18.06 40.20 -3.96
N ARG A 11 -17.92 39.94 -2.65
CA ARG A 11 -16.94 38.98 -2.12
C ARG A 11 -17.22 37.54 -2.58
N SER A 12 -18.45 37.06 -2.45
CA SER A 12 -18.82 35.70 -2.89
C SER A 12 -18.64 35.51 -4.39
N LEU A 13 -18.85 36.59 -5.16
CA LEU A 13 -18.70 36.58 -6.61
C LEU A 13 -17.23 36.65 -7.05
N ASP A 14 -16.39 37.43 -6.35
CA ASP A 14 -14.95 37.47 -6.58
C ASP A 14 -14.29 36.12 -6.27
N LEU A 15 -14.72 35.45 -5.20
CA LEU A 15 -14.29 34.08 -4.89
C LEU A 15 -14.67 33.10 -6.01
N PHE A 16 -15.90 33.19 -6.52
CA PHE A 16 -16.33 32.34 -7.64
C PHE A 16 -15.57 32.66 -8.94
N ARG A 17 -15.25 33.94 -9.20
CA ARG A 17 -14.47 34.35 -10.39
C ARG A 17 -13.03 33.84 -10.37
N GLN A 18 -12.37 33.85 -9.21
CA GLN A 18 -10.98 33.37 -9.07
C GLN A 18 -10.84 31.86 -9.36
N GLU A 19 -11.93 31.12 -9.31
CA GLU A 19 -11.96 29.67 -9.49
C GLU A 19 -12.27 29.26 -10.94
N LEU A 20 -12.63 30.21 -11.81
CA LEU A 20 -12.89 29.98 -13.23
C LEU A 20 -11.65 30.29 -14.07
N SER A 21 -11.41 29.48 -15.10
CA SER A 21 -10.40 29.77 -16.13
C SER A 21 -10.84 30.94 -17.04
N ASP A 22 -9.87 31.63 -17.62
CA ASP A 22 -10.12 32.74 -18.56
C ASP A 22 -11.05 32.34 -19.72
N ASP A 23 -10.98 31.09 -20.17
CA ASP A 23 -11.84 30.57 -21.25
C ASP A 23 -13.29 30.35 -20.77
N GLN A 24 -13.49 29.90 -19.53
CA GLN A 24 -14.83 29.77 -18.95
C GLN A 24 -15.46 31.15 -18.72
N ILE A 25 -14.68 32.13 -18.24
CA ILE A 25 -15.14 33.50 -18.03
C ILE A 25 -15.57 34.12 -19.38
N LYS A 26 -14.79 33.94 -20.45
CA LYS A 26 -15.16 34.37 -21.81
C LYS A 26 -16.45 33.72 -22.32
N GLN A 27 -16.70 32.45 -21.99
CA GLN A 27 -17.93 31.74 -22.40
C GLN A 27 -19.18 32.19 -21.62
N MET A 28 -18.99 32.76 -20.43
CA MET A 28 -20.04 33.32 -19.58
C MET A 28 -20.36 34.79 -19.88
N ASP A 29 -19.43 35.51 -20.52
CA ASP A 29 -19.60 36.92 -20.83
C ASP A 29 -20.83 37.18 -21.72
N GLY A 30 -21.62 38.21 -21.38
CA GLY A 30 -22.87 38.56 -22.07
C GLY A 30 -24.02 37.55 -21.97
N VAL A 31 -23.91 36.48 -21.16
CA VAL A 31 -24.98 35.49 -21.02
C VAL A 31 -26.16 36.05 -20.23
N ASN A 32 -27.35 35.94 -20.80
CA ASN A 32 -28.62 36.36 -20.19
C ASN A 32 -29.70 35.29 -20.35
N GLN A 33 -30.88 35.52 -19.77
CA GLN A 33 -32.00 34.58 -19.78
C GLN A 33 -32.37 34.10 -21.21
N LYS A 34 -32.29 34.98 -22.22
CA LYS A 34 -32.58 34.64 -23.61
C LYS A 34 -31.55 33.67 -24.19
N THR A 35 -30.27 33.97 -23.98
CA THR A 35 -29.14 33.15 -24.46
C THR A 35 -29.14 31.75 -23.83
N LEU A 36 -29.54 31.65 -22.55
CA LEU A 36 -29.69 30.37 -21.87
C LEU A 36 -30.87 29.56 -22.42
N LYS A 37 -32.01 30.19 -22.73
CA LYS A 37 -33.17 29.52 -23.37
C LYS A 37 -32.78 28.93 -24.73
N ASP A 38 -31.99 29.65 -25.52
CA ASP A 38 -31.47 29.16 -26.80
C ASP A 38 -30.53 27.95 -26.60
N THR A 39 -29.68 27.99 -25.56
CA THR A 39 -28.79 26.87 -25.18
C THR A 39 -29.60 25.64 -24.74
N ILE A 40 -30.64 25.81 -23.92
CA ILE A 40 -31.53 24.73 -23.50
C ILE A 40 -32.20 24.07 -24.72
N GLN A 41 -32.68 24.88 -25.67
CA GLN A 41 -33.29 24.37 -26.89
C GLN A 41 -32.28 23.61 -27.77
N ALA A 42 -31.05 24.12 -27.89
CA ALA A 42 -29.97 23.45 -28.60
C ALA A 42 -29.62 22.10 -27.94
N THR A 43 -29.48 22.06 -26.62
CA THR A 43 -29.23 20.84 -25.86
C THR A 43 -30.38 19.83 -25.99
N GLN A 44 -31.64 20.28 -25.94
CA GLN A 44 -32.82 19.45 -26.16
C GLN A 44 -32.80 18.79 -27.54
N ASN A 45 -32.40 19.55 -28.56
CA ASN A 45 -32.30 19.05 -29.94
C ASN A 45 -31.16 18.02 -30.08
N ILE A 46 -30.01 18.23 -29.42
CA ILE A 46 -28.88 17.30 -29.42
C ILE A 46 -29.26 15.97 -28.73
N LEU A 47 -29.90 16.04 -27.57
CA LEU A 47 -30.34 14.84 -26.82
C LEU A 47 -31.47 14.10 -27.55
N GLY A 48 -32.40 14.83 -28.18
CA GLY A 48 -33.47 14.25 -28.99
C GLY A 48 -32.96 13.46 -30.19
N ARG A 49 -31.87 13.89 -30.83
CA ARG A 49 -31.22 13.16 -31.92
C ARG A 49 -30.56 11.85 -31.47
N ARG A 50 -30.29 11.68 -30.16
CA ARG A 50 -29.65 10.50 -29.57
C ARG A 50 -30.65 9.50 -28.96
N ASN A 51 -31.96 9.69 -29.13
CA ASN A 51 -33.03 8.93 -28.45
C ASN A 51 -33.01 9.02 -26.91
N ASP A 52 -32.22 9.91 -26.32
CA ASP A 52 -32.13 10.13 -24.88
C ASP A 52 -33.06 11.27 -24.44
N LEU A 53 -34.37 11.02 -24.48
CA LEU A 53 -35.40 12.00 -24.15
C LEU A 53 -35.29 12.44 -22.68
N CYS A 54 -34.76 13.64 -22.45
CA CYS A 54 -34.85 14.36 -21.18
C CYS A 54 -35.86 15.51 -21.35
N LYS A 55 -36.84 15.63 -20.45
CA LYS A 55 -37.79 16.76 -20.43
C LYS A 55 -37.11 18.00 -19.83
N LEU A 56 -36.27 18.71 -20.60
CA LEU A 56 -35.59 19.94 -20.12
C LEU A 56 -36.58 21.07 -19.79
N SER A 57 -37.84 20.95 -20.21
CA SER A 57 -38.93 21.84 -19.78
C SER A 57 -39.10 21.90 -18.25
N ARG A 58 -38.65 20.88 -17.50
CA ARG A 58 -38.66 20.89 -16.02
C ARG A 58 -37.80 21.99 -15.41
N ILE A 59 -36.76 22.45 -16.10
CA ILE A 59 -35.89 23.56 -15.65
C ILE A 59 -36.65 24.89 -15.58
N GLN A 60 -37.81 25.03 -16.25
CA GLN A 60 -38.57 26.29 -16.30
C GLN A 60 -38.95 26.85 -14.93
N ARG A 61 -39.24 26.00 -13.95
CA ARG A 61 -39.56 26.45 -12.57
C ARG A 61 -38.37 27.15 -11.93
N PHE A 62 -37.17 26.62 -12.16
CA PHE A 62 -35.92 27.22 -11.70
C PHE A 62 -35.62 28.52 -12.44
N LEU A 63 -35.79 28.58 -13.77
CA LEU A 63 -35.61 29.82 -14.53
C LEU A 63 -36.54 30.93 -14.05
N HIS A 64 -37.79 30.60 -13.71
CA HIS A 64 -38.74 31.56 -13.15
C HIS A 64 -38.29 32.04 -11.75
N ALA A 65 -37.86 31.14 -10.88
CA ALA A 65 -37.34 31.50 -9.56
C ALA A 65 -36.09 32.40 -9.65
N MET A 66 -35.16 32.08 -10.55
CA MET A 66 -33.93 32.86 -10.78
C MET A 66 -34.20 34.25 -11.38
N GLU A 67 -35.32 34.44 -12.08
CA GLU A 67 -35.73 35.77 -12.56
C GLU A 67 -36.06 36.72 -11.39
N HIS A 68 -36.62 36.19 -10.29
CA HIS A 68 -36.82 36.96 -9.07
C HIS A 68 -35.50 37.31 -8.39
N VAL A 69 -34.56 36.36 -8.36
CA VAL A 69 -33.19 36.60 -7.84
C VAL A 69 -32.48 37.67 -8.68
N GLU A 70 -32.56 37.61 -10.01
CA GLU A 70 -32.01 38.63 -10.92
C GLU A 70 -32.61 40.01 -10.64
N LYS A 71 -33.93 40.13 -10.51
CA LYS A 71 -34.60 41.40 -10.19
C LYS A 71 -34.15 41.96 -8.84
N LEU A 72 -34.02 41.11 -7.82
CA LEU A 72 -33.58 41.54 -6.49
C LEU A 72 -32.09 41.96 -6.51
N VAL A 73 -31.22 41.16 -7.10
CA VAL A 73 -29.78 41.48 -7.23
C VAL A 73 -29.56 42.76 -8.04
N ALA A 74 -30.33 42.98 -9.10
CA ALA A 74 -30.28 44.21 -9.90
C ALA A 74 -30.69 45.46 -9.09
N ILE A 75 -31.69 45.33 -8.20
CA ILE A 75 -32.11 46.42 -7.29
C ILE A 75 -31.01 46.76 -6.28
N PHE A 76 -30.23 45.77 -5.81
CA PHE A 76 -29.23 45.97 -4.74
C PHE A 76 -27.83 46.36 -5.24
N LEU A 77 -27.38 45.82 -6.38
CA LEU A 77 -26.01 46.00 -6.86
C LEU A 77 -25.89 46.96 -8.05
N ASN A 78 -27.02 47.40 -8.64
CA ASN A 78 -27.09 48.44 -9.67
C ASN A 78 -26.10 48.25 -10.84
N ALA A 79 -25.71 47.00 -11.16
CA ALA A 79 -24.76 46.70 -12.22
C ALA A 79 -25.22 45.53 -13.10
N SER A 80 -25.15 45.76 -14.42
CA SER A 80 -25.50 44.80 -15.48
C SER A 80 -24.59 43.57 -15.53
N ASP A 81 -23.36 43.70 -15.02
CA ASP A 81 -22.29 42.72 -15.20
C ASP A 81 -22.50 41.45 -14.34
N PHE A 82 -23.43 41.49 -13.39
CA PHE A 82 -23.76 40.37 -12.51
C PHE A 82 -24.75 39.38 -13.13
N VAL A 83 -25.52 39.79 -14.14
CA VAL A 83 -26.50 38.94 -14.83
C VAL A 83 -25.82 37.73 -15.48
N ALA A 84 -24.60 37.91 -16.00
CA ALA A 84 -23.79 36.83 -16.55
C ALA A 84 -23.42 35.74 -15.53
N PHE A 85 -23.27 36.09 -14.24
CA PHE A 85 -22.90 35.15 -13.18
C PHE A 85 -24.12 34.42 -12.59
N ILE A 86 -25.33 34.89 -12.88
CA ILE A 86 -26.60 34.22 -12.57
C ILE A 86 -26.86 33.11 -13.60
N TRP A 87 -26.72 33.44 -14.88
CA TRP A 87 -27.13 32.56 -15.98
C TRP A 87 -25.97 31.78 -16.64
N GLY A 88 -24.76 32.32 -16.61
CA GLY A 88 -23.56 31.75 -17.23
C GLY A 88 -23.14 30.38 -16.68
N PRO A 89 -23.15 30.14 -15.35
CA PRO A 89 -22.78 28.83 -14.82
C PRO A 89 -23.75 27.72 -15.27
N MET A 90 -25.04 28.03 -15.41
CA MET A 90 -26.03 27.10 -15.96
C MET A 90 -25.74 26.76 -17.42
N LYS A 91 -25.35 27.75 -18.22
CA LYS A 91 -24.98 27.55 -19.63
C LYS A 91 -23.78 26.60 -19.72
N LEU A 92 -22.73 26.84 -18.93
CA LEU A 92 -21.55 25.97 -18.88
C LEU A 92 -21.92 24.54 -18.46
N ALA A 93 -22.69 24.39 -17.37
CA ALA A 93 -23.13 23.08 -16.90
C ALA A 93 -23.93 22.33 -17.97
N LEU A 94 -24.87 23.00 -18.65
CA LEU A 94 -25.69 22.38 -19.70
C LEU A 94 -24.90 22.04 -20.97
N MET A 95 -23.90 22.85 -21.33
CA MET A 95 -23.02 22.58 -22.47
C MET A 95 -22.20 21.31 -22.23
N VAL A 96 -21.62 21.16 -21.04
CA VAL A 96 -20.78 20.00 -20.71
C VAL A 96 -21.63 18.75 -20.43
N ALA A 97 -22.80 18.91 -19.81
CA ALA A 97 -23.68 17.80 -19.44
C ALA A 97 -24.27 17.04 -20.64
N THR A 98 -24.24 17.60 -21.86
CA THR A 98 -24.70 16.93 -23.10
C THR A 98 -24.02 15.60 -23.41
N THR A 99 -22.90 15.31 -22.74
CA THR A 99 -22.15 14.06 -22.86
C THR A 99 -22.64 12.94 -21.94
N TRP A 100 -23.42 13.25 -20.89
CA TRP A 100 -23.85 12.30 -19.84
C TRP A 100 -25.32 12.48 -19.46
N THR A 101 -26.20 11.60 -19.94
CA THR A 101 -27.66 11.77 -19.85
C THR A 101 -28.24 11.60 -18.44
N ASP A 102 -27.68 10.72 -17.61
CA ASP A 102 -28.09 10.56 -16.22
C ASP A 102 -27.67 11.76 -15.35
N ALA A 103 -26.53 12.38 -15.65
CA ALA A 103 -26.09 13.59 -14.98
C ALA A 103 -27.02 14.78 -15.29
N ILE A 104 -27.49 14.90 -16.54
CA ILE A 104 -28.48 15.91 -16.92
C ILE A 104 -29.77 15.75 -16.11
N ARG A 105 -30.32 14.53 -16.00
CA ARG A 105 -31.57 14.30 -15.25
C ARG A 105 -31.42 14.71 -13.77
N GLN A 106 -30.31 14.31 -13.18
CA GLN A 106 -30.01 14.61 -11.78
C GLN A 106 -29.71 16.09 -11.53
N LEU A 107 -29.09 16.78 -12.48
CA LEU A 107 -28.88 18.23 -12.44
C LEU A 107 -30.22 18.97 -12.52
N ILE A 108 -31.13 18.51 -13.38
CA ILE A 108 -32.51 19.04 -13.47
C ILE A 108 -33.25 18.87 -12.14
N ASP A 109 -33.16 17.68 -11.51
CA ASP A 109 -33.80 17.43 -10.22
C ASP A 109 -33.27 18.38 -9.14
N ALA A 110 -31.95 18.61 -9.09
CA ALA A 110 -31.35 19.56 -8.15
C ALA A 110 -31.81 21.00 -8.42
N TYR A 111 -31.90 21.42 -9.69
CA TYR A 111 -32.45 22.73 -10.04
C TYR A 111 -33.92 22.88 -9.64
N GLU A 112 -34.73 21.81 -9.74
CA GLU A 112 -36.13 21.83 -9.31
C GLU A 112 -36.25 21.98 -7.78
N GLU A 113 -35.40 21.30 -7.01
CA GLU A 113 -35.34 21.47 -5.56
C GLU A 113 -34.91 22.87 -5.12
N ILE A 114 -33.95 23.49 -5.82
CA ILE A 114 -33.58 24.89 -5.57
C ILE A 114 -34.75 25.82 -5.94
N ALA A 115 -35.45 25.55 -7.05
CA ALA A 115 -36.60 26.35 -7.46
C ALA A 115 -37.72 26.33 -6.40
N GLU A 116 -37.97 25.17 -5.79
CA GLU A 116 -38.91 25.03 -4.69
C GLU A 116 -38.46 25.87 -3.48
N ALA A 117 -37.18 25.80 -3.11
CA ALA A 117 -36.61 26.60 -2.01
C ALA A 117 -36.72 28.12 -2.23
N LEU A 118 -36.64 28.58 -3.48
CA LEU A 118 -36.72 30.00 -3.85
C LEU A 118 -38.15 30.51 -4.08
N GLY A 119 -39.15 29.63 -4.09
CA GLY A 119 -40.51 29.95 -4.56
C GLY A 119 -41.24 31.09 -3.82
N ASN A 120 -40.88 31.35 -2.56
CA ASN A 120 -41.53 32.39 -1.74
C ASN A 120 -40.85 33.76 -1.82
N LEU A 121 -39.71 33.89 -2.49
CA LEU A 121 -38.97 35.16 -2.58
C LEU A 121 -39.79 36.27 -3.24
N ALA A 122 -40.67 35.92 -4.19
CA ALA A 122 -41.56 36.86 -4.88
C ALA A 122 -42.44 37.68 -3.94
N PHE A 123 -42.91 37.09 -2.83
CA PHE A 123 -43.75 37.75 -1.82
C PHE A 123 -42.99 38.83 -1.04
N PHE A 124 -41.66 38.68 -0.92
CA PHE A 124 -40.82 39.56 -0.12
C PHE A 124 -40.23 40.75 -0.90
N HIS A 125 -40.49 40.88 -2.21
CA HIS A 125 -39.94 41.96 -3.06
C HIS A 125 -40.10 43.37 -2.44
N ASN A 126 -41.28 43.67 -1.85
CA ASN A 126 -41.57 44.97 -1.25
C ASN A 126 -41.04 45.11 0.20
N LEU A 127 -40.90 43.99 0.92
CA LEU A 127 -40.43 43.94 2.31
C LEU A 127 -38.89 44.03 2.39
N ILE A 128 -38.16 43.45 1.43
CA ILE A 128 -36.69 43.45 1.41
C ILE A 128 -36.16 44.86 1.05
N GLN A 129 -36.87 45.63 0.23
CA GLN A 129 -36.48 47.01 -0.12
C GLN A 129 -36.43 47.98 1.09
N SER A 130 -37.16 47.68 2.16
CA SER A 130 -37.31 48.58 3.33
C SER A 130 -36.53 48.12 4.57
N ARG A 131 -35.80 46.98 4.51
CA ARG A 131 -35.22 46.32 5.69
C ARG A 131 -33.83 45.73 5.42
N ASP A 132 -32.79 46.35 6.00
CA ASP A 132 -31.39 45.94 5.82
C ASP A 132 -31.07 44.51 6.27
N HIS A 133 -31.80 43.95 7.25
CA HIS A 133 -31.58 42.58 7.73
C HIS A 133 -32.09 41.50 6.75
N LEU A 134 -33.13 41.79 5.95
CA LEU A 134 -33.59 40.87 4.91
C LEU A 134 -32.65 40.85 3.70
N LYS A 135 -31.86 41.91 3.52
CA LYS A 135 -30.77 41.97 2.54
C LYS A 135 -29.72 40.91 2.84
N LEU A 136 -29.28 40.77 4.10
CA LEU A 136 -28.31 39.75 4.54
C LEU A 136 -28.75 38.31 4.20
N VAL A 137 -30.05 38.03 4.34
CA VAL A 137 -30.63 36.71 3.99
C VAL A 137 -30.54 36.47 2.48
N LEU A 138 -30.80 37.48 1.66
CA LEU A 138 -30.72 37.37 0.21
C LEU A 138 -29.28 37.17 -0.29
N GLU A 139 -28.29 37.82 0.32
CA GLU A 139 -26.86 37.60 -0.02
C GLU A 139 -26.47 36.15 0.27
N ASP A 140 -27.03 35.59 1.34
CA ASP A 140 -26.79 34.22 1.76
C ASP A 140 -27.49 33.17 0.86
N TYR A 141 -28.64 33.50 0.27
CA TYR A 141 -29.25 32.70 -0.80
C TYR A 141 -28.38 32.69 -2.05
N PHE A 142 -27.88 33.86 -2.45
CA PHE A 142 -27.05 33.99 -3.65
C PHE A 142 -25.71 33.27 -3.51
N SER A 143 -25.09 33.35 -2.33
CA SER A 143 -23.87 32.61 -1.99
C SER A 143 -24.05 31.09 -2.13
N ASP A 144 -25.15 30.54 -1.60
CA ASP A 144 -25.46 29.11 -1.72
C ASP A 144 -25.70 28.69 -3.18
N ILE A 145 -26.33 29.54 -3.99
CA ILE A 145 -26.54 29.28 -5.43
C ILE A 145 -25.21 29.26 -6.20
N LEU A 146 -24.30 30.19 -5.93
CA LEU A 146 -22.96 30.20 -6.56
C LEU A 146 -22.14 28.99 -6.11
N ARG A 147 -22.20 28.63 -4.83
CA ARG A 147 -21.54 27.44 -4.28
C ARG A 147 -22.06 26.15 -4.92
N PHE A 148 -23.36 26.04 -5.15
CA PHE A 148 -23.94 24.92 -5.89
C PHE A 148 -23.36 24.83 -7.30
N HIS A 149 -23.33 25.95 -8.04
CA HIS A 149 -22.81 25.98 -9.40
C HIS A 149 -21.31 25.66 -9.47
N ARG A 150 -20.53 26.04 -8.47
CA ARG A 150 -19.14 25.60 -8.34
C ARG A 150 -19.03 24.07 -8.28
N CYS A 151 -19.75 23.43 -7.35
CA CYS A 151 -19.74 21.97 -7.22
C CYS A 151 -20.15 21.28 -8.53
N VAL A 152 -21.05 21.88 -9.30
CA VAL A 152 -21.44 21.38 -10.63
C VAL A 152 -20.26 21.45 -11.61
N LEU A 153 -19.59 22.61 -11.70
CA LEU A 153 -18.52 22.83 -12.67
C LEU A 153 -17.29 21.96 -12.36
N ASP A 154 -16.86 21.84 -11.10
CA ASP A 154 -15.71 21.02 -10.69
C ASP A 154 -15.81 19.56 -11.18
N VAL A 155 -17.02 19.01 -11.15
CA VAL A 155 -17.30 17.64 -11.58
C VAL A 155 -17.26 17.51 -13.10
N PHE A 156 -17.83 18.49 -13.81
CA PHE A 156 -17.91 18.48 -15.27
C PHE A 156 -16.56 18.73 -15.96
N PHE A 157 -15.60 19.37 -15.29
CA PHE A 157 -14.25 19.61 -15.83
C PHE A 157 -13.20 18.56 -15.42
N SER A 158 -13.57 17.57 -14.61
CA SER A 158 -12.70 16.44 -14.23
C SER A 158 -12.75 15.31 -15.27
N SER A 159 -11.94 15.41 -16.33
CA SER A 159 -11.91 14.41 -17.43
C SER A 159 -11.33 13.06 -16.98
N GLY A 160 -12.06 11.96 -17.19
CA GLY A 160 -11.61 10.58 -16.93
C GLY A 160 -12.25 9.90 -15.71
N VAL A 161 -12.70 10.67 -14.71
CA VAL A 161 -13.32 10.17 -13.46
C VAL A 161 -14.74 10.69 -13.22
N PHE A 162 -15.38 11.23 -14.26
CA PHE A 162 -16.68 11.91 -14.21
C PHE A 162 -17.77 11.14 -13.43
N LYS A 163 -17.94 9.83 -13.68
CA LYS A 163 -18.96 9.02 -13.01
C LYS A 163 -18.81 9.01 -11.48
N TRP A 164 -17.57 8.99 -11.00
CA TRP A 164 -17.26 9.00 -9.57
C TRP A 164 -17.41 10.39 -8.96
N ALA A 165 -16.84 11.41 -9.61
CA ALA A 165 -16.97 12.79 -9.18
C ALA A 165 -18.46 13.21 -9.07
N TRP A 166 -19.30 12.71 -9.98
CA TRP A 166 -20.76 12.88 -9.95
C TRP A 166 -21.46 12.14 -8.79
N GLY A 167 -20.95 10.99 -8.36
CA GLY A 167 -21.43 10.30 -7.15
C GLY A 167 -21.13 11.10 -5.87
N SER A 168 -19.98 11.76 -5.81
CA SER A 168 -19.58 12.64 -4.70
C SER A 168 -20.40 13.94 -4.67
N PHE A 169 -20.66 14.53 -5.84
CA PHE A 169 -21.47 15.76 -6.02
C PHE A 169 -22.77 15.77 -5.22
N ARG A 170 -23.56 14.68 -5.26
CA ARG A 170 -24.83 14.57 -4.52
C ARG A 170 -24.66 14.73 -3.01
N ARG A 171 -23.53 14.27 -2.47
CA ARG A 171 -23.19 14.38 -1.05
C ARG A 171 -22.83 15.83 -0.68
N GLU A 172 -22.15 16.53 -1.57
CA GLU A 172 -21.74 17.92 -1.35
C GLU A 172 -22.87 18.93 -1.57
N VAL A 173 -23.82 18.62 -2.45
CA VAL A 173 -24.99 19.47 -2.74
C VAL A 173 -26.09 19.34 -1.69
N LYS A 174 -26.26 18.17 -1.07
CA LYS A 174 -27.33 17.94 -0.08
C LYS A 174 -27.34 18.98 1.07
N PRO A 175 -26.21 19.34 1.69
CA PRO A 175 -26.17 20.41 2.69
C PRO A 175 -26.57 21.80 2.16
N ILE A 176 -26.25 22.10 0.89
CA ILE A 176 -26.62 23.37 0.24
C ILE A 176 -28.14 23.42 0.05
N LEU A 177 -28.75 22.33 -0.43
CA LEU A 177 -30.20 22.21 -0.58
C LEU A 177 -30.94 22.29 0.77
N GLU A 178 -30.42 21.64 1.80
CA GLU A 178 -30.96 21.71 3.16
C GLU A 178 -30.84 23.13 3.75
N SER A 179 -29.74 23.83 3.48
CA SER A 179 -29.56 25.25 3.82
C SER A 179 -30.65 26.12 3.20
N LEU A 180 -30.85 25.99 1.88
CA LEU A 180 -31.87 26.74 1.13
C LEU A 180 -33.29 26.44 1.63
N LYS A 181 -33.63 25.17 1.88
CA LYS A 181 -34.94 24.75 2.40
C LYS A 181 -35.20 25.25 3.83
N ARG A 182 -34.19 25.27 4.70
CA ARG A 182 -34.33 25.85 6.06
C ARG A 182 -34.59 27.35 6.01
N LYS A 183 -33.87 28.08 5.16
CA LYS A 183 -34.10 29.52 4.95
C LYS A 183 -35.50 29.78 4.41
N GLN A 184 -36.00 28.93 3.52
CA GLN A 184 -37.36 29.03 3.00
C GLN A 184 -38.38 28.85 4.12
N ALA A 185 -38.25 27.81 4.94
CA ALA A 185 -39.17 27.53 6.04
C ALA A 185 -39.26 28.68 7.04
N LEU A 186 -38.12 29.34 7.34
CA LEU A 186 -38.06 30.52 8.20
C LEU A 186 -38.79 31.73 7.60
N LEU A 187 -38.59 32.01 6.30
CA LEU A 187 -39.34 33.07 5.61
C LEU A 187 -40.83 32.74 5.46
N SER A 188 -41.20 31.47 5.57
CA SER A 188 -42.57 30.97 5.42
C SER A 188 -43.30 30.82 6.75
N ASP A 189 -42.68 31.17 7.89
CA ASP A 189 -43.29 31.06 9.21
C ASP A 189 -44.45 32.07 9.36
N ASP A 190 -45.66 31.53 9.55
CA ASP A 190 -46.89 32.29 9.72
C ASP A 190 -46.81 33.33 10.84
N LYS A 191 -45.98 33.13 11.89
CA LYS A 191 -45.79 34.14 12.95
C LYS A 191 -44.98 35.34 12.46
N LEU A 192 -43.95 35.10 11.65
CA LEU A 192 -43.12 36.15 11.04
C LEU A 192 -43.91 36.91 9.97
N GLN A 193 -44.67 36.19 9.14
CA GLN A 193 -45.52 36.79 8.12
C GLN A 193 -46.68 37.56 8.74
N SER A 194 -47.36 37.01 9.75
CA SER A 194 -48.45 37.69 10.46
C SER A 194 -47.96 38.92 11.22
N HIS A 195 -46.79 38.89 11.88
CA HIS A 195 -46.25 40.05 12.60
C HIS A 195 -45.65 41.12 11.68
N ALA A 196 -45.05 40.76 10.54
CA ALA A 196 -44.58 41.72 9.55
C ALA A 196 -45.74 42.50 8.90
N ILE A 197 -46.93 41.89 8.83
CA ILE A 197 -48.14 42.48 8.23
C ILE A 197 -48.99 43.24 9.29
N LEU A 198 -48.99 42.85 10.58
CA LEU A 198 -49.93 43.37 11.59
C LEU A 198 -49.48 44.56 12.46
N LYS A 199 -48.24 45.07 12.41
CA LYS A 199 -47.81 46.16 13.32
C LYS A 199 -46.87 47.18 12.69
N GLU A 200 -47.44 48.26 12.17
CA GLU A 200 -46.80 49.56 11.93
C GLU A 200 -46.48 50.33 13.25
N VAL A 201 -46.55 49.70 14.44
CA VAL A 201 -46.50 50.41 15.74
C VAL A 201 -45.29 49.99 16.62
N GLN A 202 -44.22 50.75 16.42
CA GLN A 202 -43.17 51.27 17.32
C GLN A 202 -42.44 50.45 18.41
N ASP A 203 -42.83 49.25 18.82
CA ASP A 203 -42.12 48.54 19.94
C ASP A 203 -41.47 47.19 19.56
N SER A 204 -41.45 46.80 18.29
CA SER A 204 -40.98 45.47 17.86
C SER A 204 -39.62 45.43 17.16
N ASP A 205 -39.06 46.57 16.78
CA ASP A 205 -37.84 46.60 15.95
C ASP A 205 -36.62 46.08 16.73
N GLN A 206 -36.55 46.40 18.03
CA GLN A 206 -35.49 45.93 18.91
C GLN A 206 -35.58 44.42 19.20
N TYR A 207 -36.80 43.89 19.43
CA TYR A 207 -36.99 42.45 19.63
C TYR A 207 -36.70 41.66 18.35
N ALA A 208 -37.14 42.16 17.19
CA ALA A 208 -36.81 41.53 15.90
C ALA A 208 -35.30 41.58 15.64
N GLN A 209 -34.63 42.71 15.87
CA GLN A 209 -33.17 42.84 15.75
C GLN A 209 -32.43 41.90 16.71
N GLU A 210 -32.87 41.76 17.96
CA GLU A 210 -32.29 40.82 18.92
C GLU A 210 -32.50 39.37 18.50
N GLN A 211 -33.69 39.00 18.01
CA GLN A 211 -33.94 37.65 17.51
C GLN A 211 -33.10 37.36 16.25
N PHE A 212 -32.99 38.30 15.30
CA PHE A 212 -32.15 38.13 14.11
C PHE A 212 -30.65 38.10 14.44
N SER A 213 -30.18 38.94 15.38
CA SER A 213 -28.78 38.94 15.84
C SER A 213 -28.42 37.63 16.54
N ASN A 214 -29.28 37.15 17.44
CA ASN A 214 -29.13 35.84 18.07
C ASN A 214 -29.16 34.70 17.05
N LEU A 215 -30.02 34.81 16.02
CA LEU A 215 -30.06 33.86 14.92
C LEU A 215 -28.76 33.89 14.11
N GLN A 216 -28.20 35.07 13.84
CA GLN A 216 -26.97 35.23 13.06
C GLN A 216 -25.76 34.66 13.82
N ILE A 217 -25.66 34.92 15.13
CA ILE A 217 -24.63 34.33 15.99
C ILE A 217 -24.79 32.81 16.05
N SER A 218 -26.01 32.32 16.27
CA SER A 218 -26.30 30.87 16.30
C SER A 218 -26.02 30.21 14.95
N LEU A 219 -26.33 30.85 13.83
CA LEU A 219 -26.05 30.33 12.49
C LEU A 219 -24.55 30.31 12.18
N GLU A 220 -23.80 31.32 12.62
CA GLU A 220 -22.33 31.36 12.44
C GLU A 220 -21.64 30.29 13.33
N ASP A 221 -22.13 30.10 14.54
CA ASP A 221 -21.66 29.04 15.44
C ASP A 221 -21.98 27.64 14.88
N ILE A 222 -23.19 27.46 14.35
CA ILE A 222 -23.57 26.22 13.66
C ILE A 222 -22.75 26.04 12.37
N ARG A 223 -22.44 27.10 11.61
CA ARG A 223 -21.60 27.02 10.40
C ARG A 223 -20.18 26.60 10.71
N SER A 224 -19.57 27.23 11.70
CA SER A 224 -18.21 26.88 12.13
C SER A 224 -18.16 25.47 12.72
N THR A 225 -19.18 25.07 13.48
CA THR A 225 -19.35 23.70 14.00
C THR A 225 -19.56 22.69 12.87
N LEU A 226 -20.43 22.96 11.89
CA LEU A 226 -20.64 22.07 10.75
C LEU A 226 -19.42 22.01 9.83
N ALA A 227 -18.71 23.12 9.62
CA ALA A 227 -17.49 23.16 8.82
C ALA A 227 -16.37 22.34 9.48
N SER A 228 -16.20 22.47 10.80
CA SER A 228 -15.23 21.68 11.56
C SER A 228 -15.61 20.19 11.63
N GLN A 229 -16.89 19.86 11.84
CA GLN A 229 -17.39 18.48 11.79
C GLN A 229 -17.25 17.86 10.39
N HIS A 230 -17.51 18.62 9.33
CA HIS A 230 -17.37 18.16 7.94
C HIS A 230 -15.91 17.95 7.58
N LEU A 231 -15.01 18.86 7.98
CA LEU A 231 -13.57 18.70 7.80
C LEU A 231 -13.07 17.47 8.56
N GLN A 232 -13.48 17.30 9.81
CA GLN A 232 -13.12 16.14 10.62
C GLN A 232 -13.63 14.82 10.02
N SER A 233 -14.89 14.80 9.55
CA SER A 233 -15.46 13.63 8.86
C SER A 233 -14.75 13.31 7.55
N LYS A 234 -14.37 14.32 6.76
CA LYS A 234 -13.59 14.13 5.53
C LYS A 234 -12.21 13.55 5.83
N THR A 235 -11.52 14.09 6.85
CA THR A 235 -10.20 13.59 7.27
C THR A 235 -10.26 12.14 7.76
N ILE A 236 -11.25 11.79 8.58
CA ILE A 236 -11.45 10.41 9.05
C ILE A 236 -11.69 9.47 7.87
N GLN A 237 -12.60 9.85 6.96
CA GLN A 237 -12.93 9.03 5.79
C GLN A 237 -11.72 8.83 4.86
N ALA A 238 -10.94 9.88 4.60
CA ALA A 238 -9.71 9.78 3.82
C ALA A 238 -8.67 8.87 4.50
N GLN A 239 -8.52 8.97 5.82
CA GLN A 239 -7.61 8.12 6.59
C GLN A 239 -8.04 6.64 6.58
N GLU A 240 -9.34 6.35 6.67
CA GLU A 240 -9.89 5.00 6.55
C GLU A 240 -9.66 4.41 5.15
N MET A 241 -9.96 5.18 4.09
CA MET A 241 -9.70 4.78 2.71
C MET A 241 -8.22 4.49 2.47
N LYS A 242 -7.34 5.37 2.97
CA LYS A 242 -5.89 5.19 2.88
C LYS A 242 -5.45 3.91 3.58
N THR A 243 -5.91 3.68 4.82
CA THR A 243 -5.54 2.48 5.59
C THR A 243 -6.02 1.20 4.90
N TYR A 244 -7.23 1.23 4.33
CA TYR A 244 -7.75 0.13 3.51
C TYR A 244 -6.89 -0.12 2.27
N LEU A 245 -6.54 0.93 1.52
CA LEU A 245 -5.72 0.82 0.31
C LEU A 245 -4.31 0.34 0.61
N GLU A 246 -3.68 0.83 1.68
CA GLU A 246 -2.38 0.36 2.16
C GLU A 246 -2.41 -1.15 2.46
N SER A 247 -3.45 -1.62 3.16
CA SER A 247 -3.64 -3.04 3.45
C SER A 247 -3.95 -3.86 2.20
N ARG A 248 -4.69 -3.31 1.23
CA ARG A 248 -5.15 -4.02 0.03
C ARG A 248 -4.08 -4.12 -1.04
N LEU A 249 -3.26 -3.08 -1.19
CA LEU A 249 -2.13 -3.03 -2.11
C LEU A 249 -0.88 -3.70 -1.53
N ASP A 250 -0.88 -4.10 -0.25
CA ASP A 250 0.23 -4.76 0.44
C ASP A 250 1.55 -3.97 0.33
N VAL A 251 1.44 -2.64 0.42
CA VAL A 251 2.58 -1.74 0.38
C VAL A 251 3.02 -1.49 1.83
N SER A 252 4.15 -2.07 2.23
CA SER A 252 4.71 -1.79 3.55
C SER A 252 5.07 -0.31 3.65
N LYS A 253 4.68 0.37 4.74
CA LYS A 253 4.99 1.80 4.99
C LYS A 253 6.49 2.16 5.03
N SER A 254 7.40 1.21 4.81
CA SER A 254 8.71 1.25 5.46
C SER A 254 9.91 1.50 4.56
N TRP A 255 9.81 1.59 3.22
CA TRP A 255 11.06 1.66 2.42
C TRP A 255 11.05 2.59 1.22
N SER A 256 9.92 2.93 0.60
CA SER A 256 9.91 3.75 -0.64
C SER A 256 10.34 5.19 -0.41
N ASP A 257 10.05 5.78 0.76
CA ASP A 257 10.49 7.13 1.12
C ASP A 257 11.92 7.14 1.68
N LEU A 258 12.33 6.07 2.38
CA LEU A 258 13.64 5.96 3.02
C LEU A 258 14.82 6.00 2.03
N GLN A 259 14.61 5.64 0.76
CA GLN A 259 15.66 5.63 -0.28
C GLN A 259 15.96 7.00 -0.90
N LEU A 260 14.97 7.89 -0.91
CA LEU A 260 15.16 9.31 -1.28
C LEU A 260 15.69 10.10 -0.08
N GLU A 261 15.33 9.70 1.15
CA GLU A 261 15.81 10.30 2.38
C GLU A 261 17.18 9.78 2.84
N THR A 262 17.68 8.67 2.27
CA THR A 262 19.09 8.30 2.39
C THR A 262 19.88 9.36 1.65
N ARG A 263 20.24 10.40 2.42
CA ARG A 263 21.29 11.34 2.08
C ARG A 263 22.56 10.52 1.91
N ASP A 264 22.81 10.04 0.71
CA ASP A 264 24.19 10.11 0.24
C ASP A 264 24.55 11.59 0.39
N PRO A 265 25.60 11.95 1.15
CA PRO A 265 26.05 13.33 1.24
C PRO A 265 26.40 13.74 -0.19
N ILE A 266 25.42 14.34 -0.87
CA ILE A 266 25.55 14.88 -2.20
C ILE A 266 26.71 15.83 -2.11
N VAL A 267 27.76 15.58 -2.90
CA VAL A 267 28.64 16.66 -3.33
C VAL A 267 27.70 17.65 -3.98
N GLU A 268 27.41 18.76 -3.31
CA GLU A 268 26.53 19.82 -3.82
C GLU A 268 26.95 20.07 -5.27
N ASN A 269 26.04 19.75 -6.21
CA ASN A 269 26.17 19.87 -7.67
C ASN A 269 26.55 18.63 -8.52
N SER A 270 26.82 17.45 -7.94
CA SER A 270 27.05 16.25 -8.78
C SER A 270 25.76 15.81 -9.50
N GLY A 271 25.89 15.43 -10.77
CA GLY A 271 24.79 15.00 -11.64
C GLY A 271 24.01 16.11 -12.35
N ASN A 272 24.24 17.39 -12.03
CA ASN A 272 23.50 18.53 -12.61
C ASN A 272 23.69 18.69 -14.12
N TRP A 273 24.78 18.15 -14.69
CA TRP A 273 25.03 18.18 -16.13
C TRP A 273 23.89 17.53 -16.94
N ILE A 274 23.14 16.60 -16.34
CA ILE A 274 22.02 15.92 -17.00
C ILE A 274 20.96 16.91 -17.50
N PHE A 275 20.71 17.98 -16.75
CA PHE A 275 19.73 19.01 -17.10
C PHE A 275 20.18 19.88 -18.29
N SER A 276 21.48 19.87 -18.59
CA SER A 276 22.06 20.53 -19.77
C SER A 276 22.12 19.62 -20.99
N ASN A 277 22.00 18.29 -20.81
CA ASN A 277 22.09 17.30 -21.88
C ASN A 277 20.96 17.50 -22.92
N PRO A 278 21.27 17.56 -24.23
CA PRO A 278 20.27 17.77 -25.28
C PRO A 278 19.17 16.70 -25.31
N THR A 279 19.53 15.43 -25.12
CA THR A 279 18.58 14.31 -25.12
C THR A 279 17.62 14.41 -23.94
N PHE A 280 18.13 14.74 -22.75
CA PHE A 280 17.29 14.99 -21.57
C PHE A 280 16.34 16.17 -21.78
N LYS A 281 16.84 17.30 -22.32
CA LYS A 281 15.98 18.46 -22.62
C LYS A 281 14.86 18.14 -23.61
N CYS A 282 15.15 17.33 -24.63
CA CYS A 282 14.14 16.90 -25.60
C CYS A 282 13.05 16.06 -24.93
N TRP A 283 13.44 15.14 -24.04
CA TRP A 283 12.52 14.34 -23.22
C TRP A 283 11.70 15.19 -22.25
N GLU A 284 12.36 16.15 -21.57
CA GLU A 284 11.72 17.04 -20.61
C GLU A 284 10.66 17.94 -21.28
N VAL A 285 10.92 18.43 -22.49
CA VAL A 285 9.95 19.24 -23.25
C VAL A 285 8.78 18.40 -23.78
N GLY A 286 8.98 17.11 -24.09
CA GLY A 286 7.92 16.13 -24.27
C GLY A 286 6.89 16.40 -25.39
N LYS A 287 7.26 17.14 -26.44
CA LYS A 287 6.32 17.54 -27.52
C LYS A 287 6.14 16.52 -28.65
N SER A 288 7.08 15.59 -28.84
CA SER A 288 7.01 14.56 -29.89
C SER A 288 6.79 13.17 -29.28
N VAL A 289 6.15 12.28 -30.05
CA VAL A 289 5.87 10.89 -29.62
C VAL A 289 7.17 10.12 -29.33
N GLU A 290 8.23 10.38 -30.09
CA GLU A 290 9.54 9.74 -29.97
C GLU A 290 10.30 10.14 -28.69
N ASN A 291 9.98 11.29 -28.08
CA ASN A 291 10.68 11.83 -26.90
C ASN A 291 9.94 11.55 -25.58
N LYS A 292 8.96 10.64 -25.56
CA LYS A 292 8.23 10.29 -24.33
C LYS A 292 8.96 9.31 -23.44
N VAL A 293 9.91 8.55 -23.98
CA VAL A 293 10.69 7.54 -23.25
C VAL A 293 12.17 7.88 -23.34
N LEU A 294 12.87 7.83 -22.22
CA LEU A 294 14.31 8.03 -22.14
C LEU A 294 14.94 6.83 -21.42
N PHE A 295 15.96 6.23 -22.03
CA PHE A 295 16.74 5.16 -21.41
C PHE A 295 18.10 5.69 -20.93
N LEU A 296 18.28 5.74 -19.61
CA LEU A 296 19.54 6.08 -18.97
C LEU A 296 20.30 4.79 -18.63
N ASN A 297 21.46 4.58 -19.25
CA ASN A 297 22.21 3.34 -19.06
C ASN A 297 23.70 3.58 -18.82
N GLY A 298 24.36 2.57 -18.24
CA GLY A 298 25.76 2.63 -17.84
C GLY A 298 26.18 1.37 -17.09
N SER A 299 27.48 1.21 -16.88
CA SER A 299 28.07 0.07 -16.16
C SER A 299 27.61 -0.01 -14.69
N PRO A 300 27.69 -1.17 -14.04
CA PRO A 300 27.45 -1.29 -12.60
C PRO A 300 28.25 -0.23 -11.82
N GLY A 301 27.63 0.46 -10.87
CA GLY A 301 28.32 1.49 -10.08
C GLY A 301 28.62 2.82 -10.79
N SER A 302 28.11 3.07 -12.00
CA SER A 302 28.27 4.34 -12.73
C SER A 302 27.42 5.52 -12.20
N GLY A 303 26.64 5.34 -11.12
CA GLY A 303 25.83 6.41 -10.54
C GLY A 303 24.43 6.61 -11.18
N LYS A 304 23.90 5.62 -11.91
CA LYS A 304 22.54 5.66 -12.48
C LYS A 304 21.46 5.98 -11.44
N SER A 305 21.41 5.24 -10.34
CA SER A 305 20.44 5.46 -9.26
C SER A 305 20.59 6.83 -8.61
N THR A 306 21.82 7.33 -8.48
CA THR A 306 22.10 8.68 -7.98
C THR A 306 21.53 9.73 -8.94
N LEU A 307 21.74 9.59 -10.25
CA LEU A 307 21.17 10.49 -11.25
C LEU A 307 19.64 10.41 -11.29
N ALA A 308 19.05 9.21 -11.17
CA ALA A 308 17.60 9.04 -11.07
C ALA A 308 17.03 9.82 -9.89
N LYS A 309 17.67 9.74 -8.71
CA LYS A 309 17.31 10.57 -7.54
C LYS A 309 17.44 12.06 -7.86
N THR A 310 18.53 12.51 -8.50
CA THR A 310 18.72 13.93 -8.86
C THR A 310 17.61 14.44 -9.80
N ILE A 311 17.22 13.63 -10.79
CA ILE A 311 16.11 13.95 -11.70
C ILE A 311 14.78 14.02 -10.94
N ILE A 312 14.49 13.05 -10.06
CA ILE A 312 13.26 13.06 -9.23
C ILE A 312 13.18 14.33 -8.37
N HIS A 313 14.30 14.76 -7.77
CA HIS A 313 14.33 15.99 -6.97
C HIS A 313 14.08 17.25 -7.81
N HIS A 314 14.64 17.31 -9.02
CA HIS A 314 14.40 18.41 -9.96
C HIS A 314 12.93 18.48 -10.39
N GLU A 315 12.32 17.35 -10.72
CA GLU A 315 10.90 17.25 -11.06
C GLU A 315 10.02 17.66 -9.87
N LYS A 316 10.29 17.17 -8.64
CA LYS A 316 9.55 17.59 -7.43
C LYS A 316 9.63 19.11 -7.20
N ARG A 317 10.80 19.74 -7.39
CA ARG A 317 10.96 21.19 -7.23
C ARG A 317 10.11 21.97 -8.24
N LYS A 318 10.02 21.52 -9.50
CA LYS A 318 9.19 22.17 -10.52
C LYS A 318 7.70 22.13 -10.17
N GLN A 319 7.22 21.00 -9.63
CA GLN A 319 5.82 20.85 -9.23
C GLN A 319 5.38 21.85 -8.14
N VAL A 320 6.30 22.34 -7.30
CA VAL A 320 5.99 23.35 -6.27
C VAL A 320 5.70 24.73 -6.87
N PHE A 321 6.30 25.05 -8.02
CA PHE A 321 6.10 26.34 -8.70
C PHE A 321 4.96 26.32 -9.73
N GLU A 322 4.47 25.14 -10.12
CA GLU A 322 3.29 24.97 -10.95
C GLU A 322 2.00 25.00 -10.10
N SER A 323 0.87 25.41 -10.69
CA SER A 323 -0.42 25.40 -9.97
C SER A 323 -0.71 24.01 -9.40
N SER A 324 -0.95 23.93 -8.09
CA SER A 324 -1.14 22.66 -7.37
C SER A 324 -2.16 21.76 -8.09
N GLY A 325 -1.73 20.55 -8.45
CA GLY A 325 -2.59 19.54 -9.08
C GLY A 325 -2.54 19.43 -10.61
N ARG A 326 -1.59 20.03 -11.33
CA ARG A 326 -1.55 19.82 -12.81
C ARG A 326 -0.68 18.66 -13.30
N SER A 327 0.16 18.10 -12.43
CA SER A 327 1.14 17.08 -12.80
C SER A 327 1.25 15.97 -11.78
N PHE A 328 1.49 14.73 -12.24
CA PHE A 328 1.91 13.62 -11.37
C PHE A 328 3.38 13.27 -11.56
N LEU A 329 4.03 12.87 -10.46
CA LEU A 329 5.34 12.25 -10.45
C LEU A 329 5.27 10.97 -9.61
N ALA A 330 5.67 9.85 -10.20
CA ALA A 330 5.79 8.59 -9.49
C ALA A 330 7.08 7.89 -9.89
N TYR A 331 7.66 7.13 -8.95
CA TYR A 331 8.93 6.47 -9.16
C TYR A 331 8.98 5.09 -8.49
N PHE A 332 9.81 4.19 -9.00
CA PHE A 332 10.05 2.88 -8.39
C PHE A 332 11.50 2.45 -8.57
N PHE A 333 12.09 1.92 -7.50
CA PHE A 333 13.47 1.42 -7.47
C PHE A 333 13.44 -0.09 -7.32
N PHE A 334 13.78 -0.78 -8.40
CA PHE A 334 13.97 -2.23 -8.39
C PHE A 334 15.23 -2.58 -7.59
N LYS A 335 15.17 -3.69 -6.85
CA LYS A 335 16.28 -4.13 -6.01
C LYS A 335 16.29 -5.65 -5.85
N HIS A 336 17.39 -6.30 -6.21
CA HIS A 336 17.49 -7.76 -6.22
C HIS A 336 17.38 -8.38 -4.83
N ASP A 337 17.85 -7.68 -3.79
CA ASP A 337 17.88 -8.12 -2.39
C ASP A 337 16.60 -7.78 -1.59
N ALA A 338 15.57 -7.21 -2.25
CA ALA A 338 14.31 -6.85 -1.62
C ALA A 338 13.13 -7.53 -2.32
N ALA A 339 12.51 -8.49 -1.63
CA ALA A 339 11.44 -9.32 -2.19
C ALA A 339 10.23 -8.50 -2.67
N ASP A 340 9.95 -7.35 -2.05
CA ASP A 340 8.89 -6.40 -2.41
C ASP A 340 9.31 -5.40 -3.50
N ARG A 341 10.48 -5.58 -4.13
CA ARG A 341 11.04 -4.65 -5.14
C ARG A 341 11.59 -5.30 -6.38
N ARG A 342 11.26 -6.56 -6.61
CA ARG A 342 11.79 -7.32 -7.75
C ARG A 342 10.73 -7.68 -8.80
N THR A 343 9.46 -7.30 -8.62
CA THR A 343 8.35 -7.69 -9.50
C THR A 343 7.57 -6.47 -10.04
N ALA A 344 6.98 -6.63 -11.23
CA ALA A 344 6.09 -5.65 -11.86
C ALA A 344 4.83 -5.40 -11.03
N ARG A 345 4.36 -6.43 -10.31
CA ARG A 345 3.24 -6.27 -9.38
C ARG A 345 3.57 -5.28 -8.27
N SER A 346 4.70 -5.49 -7.59
CA SER A 346 5.14 -4.62 -6.50
C SER A 346 5.38 -3.21 -7.01
N MET A 347 5.95 -3.06 -8.20
CA MET A 347 6.08 -1.77 -8.89
C MET A 347 4.73 -1.06 -8.99
N LEU A 348 3.71 -1.70 -9.58
CA LEU A 348 2.40 -1.07 -9.78
C LEU A 348 1.70 -0.74 -8.46
N GLN A 349 1.79 -1.61 -7.45
CA GLN A 349 1.22 -1.36 -6.11
C GLN A 349 1.82 -0.09 -5.49
N HIS A 350 3.14 0.07 -5.56
CA HIS A 350 3.84 1.26 -5.04
C HIS A 350 3.54 2.53 -5.85
N LEU A 351 3.46 2.42 -7.19
CA LEU A 351 3.10 3.56 -8.05
C LEU A 351 1.68 4.04 -7.77
N ILE A 352 0.70 3.13 -7.65
CA ILE A 352 -0.68 3.47 -7.30
C ILE A 352 -0.72 4.15 -5.93
N MET A 353 0.00 3.63 -4.93
CA MET A 353 0.01 4.21 -3.60
C MET A 353 0.62 5.62 -3.57
N GLN A 354 1.65 5.90 -4.38
CA GLN A 354 2.20 7.26 -4.53
C GLN A 354 1.17 8.22 -5.13
N LEU A 355 0.44 7.80 -6.16
CA LEU A 355 -0.60 8.62 -6.80
C LEU A 355 -1.80 8.85 -5.87
N VAL A 356 -2.20 7.83 -5.11
CA VAL A 356 -3.25 7.91 -4.06
C VAL A 356 -2.87 8.88 -2.95
N ASN A 357 -1.60 8.87 -2.53
CA ASN A 357 -1.10 9.78 -1.50
C ASN A 357 -0.98 11.23 -2.00
N ALA A 358 -0.86 11.44 -3.31
CA ALA A 358 -0.76 12.76 -3.91
C ALA A 358 -2.12 13.43 -4.14
N ASP A 359 -3.23 12.67 -4.22
CA ASP A 359 -4.55 13.20 -4.61
C ASP A 359 -5.73 12.40 -4.02
N GLU A 360 -6.59 13.09 -3.25
CA GLU A 360 -7.80 12.52 -2.64
C GLU A 360 -8.81 11.98 -3.68
N THR A 361 -8.87 12.57 -4.86
CA THR A 361 -9.75 12.10 -5.96
C THR A 361 -9.31 10.71 -6.44
N ILE A 362 -7.99 10.52 -6.56
CA ILE A 362 -7.39 9.24 -6.96
C ILE A 362 -7.52 8.21 -5.85
N MET A 363 -7.40 8.64 -4.58
CA MET A 363 -7.71 7.80 -3.43
C MET A 363 -9.13 7.26 -3.49
N GLY A 364 -10.12 8.12 -3.75
CA GLY A 364 -11.51 7.72 -3.89
C GLY A 364 -11.75 6.73 -5.04
N LEU A 365 -11.15 6.98 -6.21
CA LEU A 365 -11.19 6.09 -7.37
C LEU A 365 -10.58 4.72 -7.06
N ALA A 366 -9.38 4.70 -6.49
CA ALA A 366 -8.67 3.47 -6.15
C ALA A 366 -9.47 2.68 -5.10
N TYR A 367 -10.02 3.36 -4.09
CA TYR A 367 -10.83 2.72 -3.06
C TYR A 367 -12.09 2.08 -3.64
N GLU A 368 -12.87 2.79 -4.46
CA GLU A 368 -14.08 2.23 -5.08
C GLU A 368 -13.75 1.02 -5.96
N ARG A 369 -12.69 1.12 -6.76
CA ARG A 369 -12.30 0.06 -7.68
C ARG A 369 -11.79 -1.18 -6.95
N LEU A 370 -10.96 -1.00 -5.92
CA LEU A 370 -10.36 -2.11 -5.18
C LEU A 370 -11.31 -2.70 -4.12
N SER A 371 -12.28 -1.93 -3.62
CA SER A 371 -13.30 -2.40 -2.66
C SER A 371 -14.40 -3.22 -3.31
N THR A 372 -14.64 -3.03 -4.60
CA THR A 372 -15.62 -3.81 -5.38
C THR A 372 -15.00 -5.06 -6.02
N MET A 373 -13.68 -5.19 -5.97
CA MET A 373 -12.92 -6.31 -6.54
C MET A 373 -12.55 -7.34 -5.47
N GLU A 374 -12.87 -8.62 -5.71
CA GLU A 374 -12.59 -9.74 -4.81
C GLU A 374 -11.09 -10.10 -4.75
N SER A 375 -10.39 -10.04 -5.89
CA SER A 375 -8.93 -9.98 -5.99
C SER A 375 -8.49 -8.88 -6.95
N THR A 376 -7.19 -8.60 -6.91
CA THR A 376 -6.59 -7.58 -7.78
C THR A 376 -5.53 -8.26 -8.63
N GLU A 377 -5.88 -8.67 -9.85
CA GLU A 377 -4.93 -9.28 -10.78
C GLU A 377 -3.89 -8.25 -11.23
N LEU A 378 -2.82 -8.71 -11.88
CA LEU A 378 -1.82 -7.80 -12.46
C LEU A 378 -2.46 -6.90 -13.53
N ALA A 379 -3.39 -7.41 -14.34
CA ALA A 379 -4.10 -6.63 -15.34
C ALA A 379 -4.96 -5.51 -14.72
N ASP A 380 -5.60 -5.78 -13.57
CA ASP A 380 -6.36 -4.76 -12.83
C ASP A 380 -5.45 -3.66 -12.30
N LEU A 381 -4.29 -4.02 -11.74
CA LEU A 381 -3.29 -3.06 -11.29
C LEU A 381 -2.75 -2.23 -12.46
N LYS A 382 -2.43 -2.86 -13.59
CA LYS A 382 -1.97 -2.17 -14.80
C LYS A 382 -3.00 -1.15 -15.29
N LYS A 383 -4.28 -1.55 -15.30
CA LYS A 383 -5.38 -0.68 -15.71
C LYS A 383 -5.64 0.44 -14.70
N LEU A 384 -5.67 0.13 -13.40
CA LEU A 384 -5.85 1.12 -12.34
C LEU A 384 -4.69 2.13 -12.33
N ALA A 385 -3.45 1.67 -12.43
CA ALA A 385 -2.29 2.56 -12.55
C ALA A 385 -2.40 3.46 -13.79
N SER A 386 -2.80 2.92 -14.94
CA SER A 386 -3.01 3.71 -16.16
C SER A 386 -4.10 4.76 -16.00
N ASP A 387 -5.23 4.39 -15.38
CA ASP A 387 -6.33 5.32 -15.09
C ASP A 387 -5.86 6.43 -14.12
N CYS A 388 -5.07 6.08 -13.10
CA CYS A 388 -4.50 7.04 -12.16
C CYS A 388 -3.52 8.01 -12.86
N PHE A 389 -2.57 7.51 -13.66
CA PHE A 389 -1.60 8.35 -14.37
C PHE A 389 -2.27 9.30 -15.38
N THR A 390 -3.33 8.84 -16.06
CA THR A 390 -4.00 9.60 -17.13
C THR A 390 -5.10 10.55 -16.64
N SER A 391 -5.39 10.55 -15.33
CA SER A 391 -6.33 11.49 -14.71
C SER A 391 -5.82 12.95 -14.69
N ARG A 392 -4.53 13.17 -14.94
CA ARG A 392 -3.91 14.51 -15.01
C ARG A 392 -3.35 14.77 -16.41
N PRO A 393 -3.27 16.04 -16.85
CA PRO A 393 -2.78 16.38 -18.17
C PRO A 393 -1.28 16.11 -18.36
N THR A 394 -0.51 16.03 -17.26
CA THR A 394 0.93 15.74 -17.31
C THR A 394 1.31 14.70 -16.26
N ALA A 395 2.20 13.78 -16.62
CA ALA A 395 2.68 12.74 -15.73
C ALA A 395 4.14 12.37 -16.04
N THR A 396 4.93 12.13 -15.01
CA THR A 396 6.30 11.60 -15.10
C THR A 396 6.41 10.29 -14.32
N LEU A 397 6.92 9.24 -14.96
CA LEU A 397 7.25 7.95 -14.37
C LEU A 397 8.77 7.72 -14.41
N VAL A 398 9.39 7.37 -13.29
CA VAL A 398 10.82 7.03 -13.20
C VAL A 398 10.98 5.60 -12.67
N LEU A 399 11.59 4.72 -13.45
CA LEU A 399 11.93 3.35 -13.04
C LEU A 399 13.44 3.20 -12.98
N ASP A 400 14.00 2.85 -11.82
CA ASP A 400 15.44 2.64 -11.63
C ASP A 400 15.76 1.20 -11.26
N GLY A 401 16.92 0.71 -11.71
CA GLY A 401 17.44 -0.62 -11.39
C GLY A 401 16.67 -1.76 -12.06
N LEU A 402 16.01 -1.53 -13.20
CA LEU A 402 15.11 -2.52 -13.80
C LEU A 402 15.80 -3.86 -14.14
N ASP A 403 17.11 -3.85 -14.34
CA ASP A 403 17.97 -5.04 -14.48
C ASP A 403 18.00 -5.93 -13.23
N GLU A 404 17.65 -5.40 -12.06
CA GLU A 404 17.56 -6.12 -10.77
C GLU A 404 16.21 -6.83 -10.55
N ALA A 405 15.30 -6.78 -11.53
CA ALA A 405 14.03 -7.50 -11.47
C ALA A 405 14.25 -9.03 -11.60
N ILE A 406 13.44 -9.81 -10.89
CA ILE A 406 13.56 -11.28 -10.91
C ILE A 406 13.08 -11.84 -12.26
N ASP A 407 13.75 -12.87 -12.76
CA ASP A 407 13.38 -13.59 -13.98
C ASP A 407 13.03 -12.63 -15.14
N ASN A 408 11.80 -12.72 -15.68
CA ASN A 408 11.32 -11.93 -16.82
C ASN A 408 10.47 -10.71 -16.41
N GLU A 409 10.47 -10.31 -15.15
CA GLU A 409 9.65 -9.19 -14.64
C GLU A 409 10.02 -7.83 -15.26
N HIS A 410 11.28 -7.66 -15.69
CA HIS A 410 11.74 -6.49 -16.43
C HIS A 410 11.00 -6.34 -17.78
N GLU A 411 10.79 -7.44 -18.52
CA GLU A 411 10.04 -7.45 -19.78
C GLU A 411 8.57 -7.10 -19.54
N VAL A 412 7.96 -7.67 -18.49
CA VAL A 412 6.57 -7.40 -18.12
C VAL A 412 6.35 -5.92 -17.80
N SER A 413 7.29 -5.32 -17.08
CA SER A 413 7.27 -3.90 -16.69
C SER A 413 7.42 -2.97 -17.88
N ILE A 414 8.35 -3.26 -18.80
CA ILE A 414 8.54 -2.49 -20.06
C ILE A 414 7.33 -2.64 -20.96
N ALA A 415 6.82 -3.87 -21.13
CA ALA A 415 5.65 -4.14 -21.96
C ALA A 415 4.44 -3.33 -21.50
N TRP A 416 4.21 -3.22 -20.19
CA TRP A 416 3.15 -2.35 -19.66
C TRP A 416 3.41 -0.86 -19.97
N CYS A 417 4.63 -0.36 -19.71
CA CYS A 417 4.96 1.04 -19.97
C CYS A 417 4.74 1.42 -21.45
N LEU A 418 5.25 0.60 -22.36
CA LEU A 418 5.29 0.92 -23.79
C LEU A 418 4.01 0.54 -24.53
N ASN A 419 3.44 -0.63 -24.26
CA ASN A 419 2.33 -1.18 -25.03
C ASN A 419 0.95 -0.92 -24.41
N GLU A 420 0.89 -0.52 -23.14
CA GLU A 420 -0.38 -0.27 -22.43
C GLU A 420 -0.49 1.18 -21.97
N LEU A 421 0.45 1.66 -21.16
CA LEU A 421 0.38 2.98 -20.53
C LEU A 421 0.53 4.13 -21.54
N LEU A 422 1.54 4.09 -22.42
CA LEU A 422 1.75 5.13 -23.44
C LEU A 422 0.56 5.29 -24.40
N PRO A 423 -0.02 4.22 -24.98
CA PRO A 423 -1.21 4.34 -25.81
C PRO A 423 -2.42 4.94 -25.08
N VAL A 424 -2.68 4.54 -23.84
CA VAL A 424 -3.79 5.07 -23.03
C VAL A 424 -3.55 6.55 -22.71
N ALA A 425 -2.33 6.94 -22.36
CA ALA A 425 -1.97 8.34 -22.16
C ALA A 425 -2.21 9.20 -23.41
N ASN A 426 -1.83 8.70 -24.59
CA ASN A 426 -2.10 9.38 -25.86
C ASN A 426 -3.60 9.55 -26.12
N ALA A 427 -4.40 8.51 -25.88
CA ALA A 427 -5.86 8.56 -26.06
C ALA A 427 -6.53 9.57 -25.12
N CYS A 428 -6.04 9.68 -23.88
CA CYS A 428 -6.52 10.63 -22.88
C CYS A 428 -5.92 12.04 -23.01
N SER A 429 -5.10 12.32 -24.03
CA SER A 429 -4.34 13.59 -24.17
C SER A 429 -3.47 13.93 -22.96
N CYS A 430 -2.99 12.91 -22.24
CA CYS A 430 -2.03 13.04 -21.15
C CYS A 430 -0.60 13.08 -21.70
N ASN A 431 0.16 14.12 -21.34
CA ASN A 431 1.57 14.21 -21.64
C ASN A 431 2.38 13.38 -20.62
N LEU A 432 2.52 12.08 -20.92
CA LEU A 432 3.29 11.14 -20.14
C LEU A 432 4.77 11.10 -20.58
N ARG A 433 5.68 11.23 -19.62
CA ARG A 433 7.12 11.04 -19.76
C ARG A 433 7.57 9.85 -18.91
N ILE A 434 8.36 8.95 -19.49
CA ILE A 434 8.90 7.76 -18.84
C ILE A 434 10.42 7.80 -18.89
N LEU A 435 11.07 7.66 -17.74
CA LEU A 435 12.50 7.47 -17.60
C LEU A 435 12.74 6.05 -17.09
N ILE A 436 13.57 5.29 -17.80
CA ILE A 436 14.02 3.96 -17.38
C ILE A 436 15.52 4.01 -17.19
N CYS A 437 16.00 3.57 -16.02
CA CYS A 437 17.42 3.45 -15.70
C CYS A 437 17.78 1.97 -15.52
N GLY A 438 18.88 1.54 -16.14
CA GLY A 438 19.34 0.16 -15.98
C GLY A 438 20.72 -0.11 -16.58
N GLN A 439 21.23 -1.32 -16.36
CA GLN A 439 22.51 -1.77 -16.89
C GLN A 439 22.46 -2.15 -18.38
N ARG A 440 23.63 -2.18 -19.01
CA ARG A 440 23.84 -2.70 -20.38
C ARG A 440 24.22 -4.17 -20.34
N ASP A 441 23.30 -4.99 -19.85
CA ASP A 441 23.47 -6.44 -19.69
C ASP A 441 23.02 -7.23 -20.95
N GLY A 442 22.63 -6.53 -22.01
CA GLY A 442 22.10 -7.12 -23.24
C GLY A 442 20.61 -7.45 -23.19
N ARG A 443 19.95 -7.39 -22.02
CA ARG A 443 18.51 -7.65 -21.88
C ARG A 443 17.70 -6.38 -22.16
N LEU A 444 18.02 -5.30 -21.45
CA LEU A 444 17.34 -4.01 -21.61
C LEU A 444 17.70 -3.32 -22.94
N ASP A 445 18.92 -3.52 -23.43
CA ASP A 445 19.40 -2.92 -24.67
C ASP A 445 18.53 -3.34 -25.87
N VAL A 446 18.10 -4.60 -25.93
CA VAL A 446 17.26 -5.11 -27.01
C VAL A 446 15.90 -4.42 -27.01
N LEU A 447 15.28 -4.31 -25.84
CA LEU A 447 13.92 -3.77 -25.67
C LEU A 447 13.83 -2.25 -25.84
N LEU A 448 14.89 -1.52 -25.47
CA LEU A 448 14.92 -0.05 -25.43
C LEU A 448 15.83 0.58 -26.51
N SER A 449 16.40 -0.22 -27.41
CA SER A 449 17.28 0.25 -28.51
C SER A 449 16.64 1.31 -29.42
N SER A 450 15.32 1.26 -29.61
CA SER A 450 14.58 2.16 -30.49
C SER A 450 14.27 3.54 -29.87
N HIS A 451 14.59 3.76 -28.59
CA HIS A 451 14.26 4.98 -27.86
C HIS A 451 15.53 5.82 -27.59
N PRO A 452 15.40 7.14 -27.38
CA PRO A 452 16.53 7.99 -27.00
C PRO A 452 17.29 7.45 -25.78
N GLN A 453 18.62 7.42 -25.89
CA GLN A 453 19.48 6.88 -24.83
C GLN A 453 20.50 7.91 -24.35
N ILE A 454 20.79 7.90 -23.05
CA ILE A 454 21.95 8.58 -22.46
C ILE A 454 22.85 7.49 -21.87
N ARG A 455 24.04 7.34 -22.47
CA ARG A 455 25.02 6.32 -22.11
C ARG A 455 26.10 6.96 -21.26
N LEU A 456 26.11 6.68 -19.96
CA LEU A 456 26.99 7.35 -19.01
C LEU A 456 28.47 7.17 -19.35
N ASP A 457 28.83 6.00 -19.88
CA ASP A 457 30.18 5.63 -20.33
C ASP A 457 30.66 6.42 -21.57
N MET A 458 29.77 7.12 -22.29
CA MET A 458 30.10 7.86 -23.51
C MET A 458 29.84 9.37 -23.41
N VAL A 459 29.45 9.87 -22.23
CA VAL A 459 29.10 11.28 -22.04
C VAL A 459 30.26 12.00 -21.36
N ASP A 460 30.92 12.88 -22.09
CA ASP A 460 32.04 13.68 -21.56
C ASP A 460 31.66 14.42 -20.27
N ALA A 461 30.45 14.98 -20.22
CA ALA A 461 29.98 15.71 -19.03
C ALA A 461 29.86 14.81 -17.78
N HIS A 462 29.61 13.50 -17.95
CA HIS A 462 29.63 12.54 -16.86
C HIS A 462 31.05 12.26 -16.39
N GLN A 463 32.01 12.16 -17.31
CA GLN A 463 33.42 12.03 -16.99
C GLN A 463 33.94 13.26 -16.22
N HIS A 464 33.54 14.47 -16.60
CA HIS A 464 33.88 15.70 -15.88
C HIS A 464 33.26 15.73 -14.47
N ASP A 465 32.09 15.11 -14.27
CA ASP A 465 31.45 14.98 -12.96
C ASP A 465 32.22 14.01 -12.05
N ILE A 466 32.76 12.91 -12.61
CA ILE A 466 33.68 12.00 -11.91
C ILE A 466 34.98 12.74 -11.53
N GLU A 467 35.54 13.54 -12.44
CA GLU A 467 36.72 14.37 -12.16
C GLU A 467 36.45 15.37 -11.03
N HIS A 468 35.30 16.05 -11.05
CA HIS A 468 34.91 16.99 -10.01
C HIS A 468 34.71 16.30 -8.65
N PHE A 469 34.05 15.14 -8.62
CA PHE A 469 33.94 14.30 -7.43
C PHE A 469 35.32 13.88 -6.90
N THR A 470 36.21 13.47 -7.81
CA THR A 470 37.59 13.07 -7.49
C THR A 470 38.37 14.23 -6.92
N LYS A 471 38.30 15.44 -7.50
CA LYS A 471 38.92 16.67 -6.97
C LYS A 471 38.47 16.97 -5.54
N GLY A 472 37.16 16.91 -5.28
CA GLY A 472 36.62 17.14 -3.94
C GLY A 472 37.16 16.16 -2.90
N LYS A 473 37.33 14.88 -3.29
CA LYS A 473 37.89 13.84 -2.42
C LYS A 473 39.41 13.88 -2.29
N VAL A 474 40.12 14.23 -3.36
CA VAL A 474 41.57 14.43 -3.33
C VAL A 474 41.95 15.59 -2.42
N ALA A 475 41.12 16.64 -2.31
CA ALA A 475 41.33 17.71 -1.33
C ALA A 475 41.33 17.19 0.13
N GLU A 476 40.54 16.15 0.44
CA GLU A 476 40.58 15.48 1.76
C GLU A 476 41.89 14.71 1.96
N ILE A 477 42.41 14.06 0.89
CA ILE A 477 43.69 13.34 0.89
C ILE A 477 44.87 14.32 1.02
N HIS A 478 44.84 15.46 0.32
CA HIS A 478 45.82 16.53 0.42
C HIS A 478 45.98 17.00 1.87
N ALA A 479 44.87 17.21 2.59
CA ALA A 479 44.92 17.63 3.98
C ALA A 479 45.66 16.62 4.90
N ARG A 480 45.70 15.33 4.50
CA ARG A 480 46.35 14.26 5.27
C ARG A 480 47.81 14.03 4.86
N PHE A 481 48.12 14.07 3.58
CA PHE A 481 49.45 13.71 3.05
C PHE A 481 50.27 14.91 2.52
N LEU A 482 49.73 16.14 2.58
CA LEU A 482 50.40 17.37 2.17
C LEU A 482 50.86 17.38 0.70
N LEU A 483 49.97 16.93 -0.19
CA LEU A 483 50.23 16.88 -1.64
C LEU A 483 50.48 18.28 -2.22
N THR A 484 51.28 18.37 -3.26
CA THR A 484 51.40 19.58 -4.09
C THR A 484 50.25 19.66 -5.09
N GLN A 485 49.97 20.87 -5.61
CA GLN A 485 48.93 21.04 -6.64
C GLN A 485 49.17 20.17 -7.88
N GLN A 486 50.43 19.93 -8.25
CA GLN A 486 50.78 19.07 -9.38
C GLN A 486 50.46 17.59 -9.10
N GLU A 487 50.71 17.12 -7.87
CA GLU A 487 50.38 15.75 -7.46
C GLU A 487 48.87 15.55 -7.35
N GLU A 488 48.13 16.55 -6.89
CA GLU A 488 46.65 16.53 -6.90
C GLU A 488 46.11 16.39 -8.32
N ASP A 489 46.56 17.23 -9.25
CA ASP A 489 46.10 17.22 -10.64
C ASP A 489 46.45 15.89 -11.34
N ALA A 490 47.66 15.36 -11.09
CA ALA A 490 48.08 14.06 -11.60
C ALA A 490 47.23 12.92 -11.03
N LEU A 491 46.93 12.94 -9.73
CA LEU A 491 46.10 11.93 -9.07
C LEU A 491 44.66 11.95 -9.59
N VAL A 492 44.08 13.15 -9.73
CA VAL A 492 42.75 13.34 -10.31
C VAL A 492 42.69 12.78 -11.73
N SER A 493 43.68 13.10 -12.56
CA SER A 493 43.77 12.60 -13.94
C SER A 493 43.91 11.08 -13.98
N LYS A 494 44.75 10.50 -13.11
CA LYS A 494 45.00 9.05 -13.05
C LYS A 494 43.74 8.29 -12.65
N ILE A 495 43.09 8.67 -11.55
CA ILE A 495 41.87 8.00 -11.04
C ILE A 495 40.71 8.18 -12.01
N SER A 496 40.49 9.39 -12.52
CA SER A 496 39.36 9.66 -13.41
C SER A 496 39.50 8.88 -14.72
N SER A 497 40.71 8.78 -15.27
CA SER A 497 40.97 7.98 -16.49
C SER A 497 40.77 6.48 -16.24
N ALA A 498 41.27 5.96 -15.11
CA ALA A 498 41.11 4.55 -14.76
C ALA A 498 39.67 4.15 -14.43
N SER A 499 38.83 5.11 -14.00
CA SER A 499 37.43 4.83 -13.64
C SER A 499 36.56 4.35 -14.80
N GLN A 500 36.91 4.67 -16.06
CA GLN A 500 36.16 4.31 -17.26
C GLN A 500 34.63 4.54 -17.12
N GLY A 501 34.24 5.68 -16.54
CA GLY A 501 32.82 6.03 -16.33
C GLY A 501 32.17 5.40 -15.09
N MET A 502 32.94 4.77 -14.19
CA MET A 502 32.44 4.13 -12.97
C MET A 502 32.75 4.96 -11.71
N PHE A 503 31.74 5.69 -11.21
CA PHE A 503 31.82 6.40 -9.92
C PHE A 503 32.23 5.50 -8.75
N LEU A 504 31.73 4.25 -8.73
CA LEU A 504 32.07 3.28 -7.69
C LEU A 504 33.57 2.99 -7.63
N TYR A 505 34.25 2.84 -8.77
CA TYR A 505 35.69 2.65 -8.82
C TYR A 505 36.42 3.84 -8.19
N ALA A 506 36.11 5.07 -8.64
CA ALA A 506 36.74 6.27 -8.10
C ALA A 506 36.54 6.37 -6.58
N ARG A 507 35.30 6.15 -6.11
CA ARG A 507 34.95 6.14 -4.68
C ARG A 507 35.74 5.09 -3.88
N VAL A 508 35.85 3.87 -4.41
CA VAL A 508 36.52 2.74 -3.75
C VAL A 508 38.03 3.00 -3.63
N VAL A 509 38.68 3.46 -4.72
CA VAL A 509 40.11 3.78 -4.77
C VAL A 509 40.43 4.99 -3.90
N LEU A 510 39.67 6.09 -4.00
CA LEU A 510 39.88 7.28 -3.17
C LEU A 510 39.75 6.97 -1.67
N ASN A 511 38.71 6.23 -1.28
CA ASN A 511 38.55 5.81 0.12
C ASN A 511 39.67 4.86 0.59
N HIS A 512 40.26 4.09 -0.33
CA HIS A 512 41.41 3.25 -0.01
C HIS A 512 42.66 4.12 0.26
N LEU A 513 42.98 5.02 -0.67
CA LEU A 513 44.13 5.92 -0.57
C LEU A 513 44.04 6.83 0.65
N GLU A 514 42.87 7.46 0.89
CA GLU A 514 42.63 8.33 2.05
C GLU A 514 42.96 7.63 3.37
N LYS A 515 42.70 6.33 3.47
CA LYS A 515 42.89 5.59 4.71
C LYS A 515 44.33 5.18 4.97
N MET A 516 45.26 5.29 4.02
CA MET A 516 46.65 4.78 4.16
C MET A 516 47.39 5.37 5.37
N ASP A 517 48.30 4.60 5.96
CA ASP A 517 48.88 4.97 7.26
C ASP A 517 50.16 5.81 7.11
N SER A 518 50.86 5.72 5.98
CA SER A 518 52.06 6.49 5.70
C SER A 518 52.05 7.06 4.27
N ILE A 519 52.84 8.12 4.06
CA ILE A 519 53.04 8.71 2.73
C ILE A 519 53.76 7.73 1.79
N GLN A 520 54.69 6.92 2.31
CA GLN A 520 55.38 5.89 1.53
C GLN A 520 54.40 4.86 0.97
N GLU A 521 53.48 4.33 1.79
CA GLU A 521 52.47 3.38 1.30
C GLU A 521 51.56 4.01 0.23
N PHE A 522 51.30 5.31 0.35
CA PHE A 522 50.53 6.06 -0.61
C PHE A 522 51.28 6.23 -1.94
N GLU A 523 52.56 6.61 -1.90
CA GLU A 523 53.43 6.70 -3.09
C GLU A 523 53.59 5.34 -3.77
N ASP A 524 53.83 4.27 -3.01
CA ASP A 524 53.98 2.90 -3.51
C ASP A 524 52.72 2.41 -4.25
N GLU A 525 51.52 2.79 -3.80
CA GLU A 525 50.25 2.44 -4.46
C GLU A 525 49.99 3.28 -5.73
N LEU A 526 50.65 4.43 -5.87
CA LEU A 526 50.57 5.28 -7.05
C LEU A 526 51.57 4.92 -8.14
N GLU A 527 52.44 3.93 -7.95
CA GLU A 527 53.27 3.39 -9.02
C GLU A 527 52.42 2.73 -10.12
N GLU A 528 52.94 2.60 -11.35
CA GLU A 528 52.18 2.03 -12.48
C GLU A 528 51.84 0.55 -12.27
N ASP A 529 52.77 -0.23 -11.72
CA ASP A 529 52.60 -1.69 -11.51
C ASP A 529 51.67 -2.04 -10.33
N THR A 530 51.37 -1.07 -9.47
CA THR A 530 50.59 -1.27 -8.23
C THR A 530 49.18 -0.70 -8.32
N PHE A 531 48.99 0.39 -9.06
CA PHE A 531 47.70 1.06 -9.16
C PHE A 531 46.63 0.17 -9.81
N PRO A 532 45.43 0.03 -9.22
CA PRO A 532 44.42 -0.89 -9.73
C PRO A 532 43.87 -0.45 -11.08
N GLU A 533 43.91 -1.30 -12.10
CA GLU A 533 43.38 -0.96 -13.44
C GLU A 533 41.86 -1.08 -13.52
N ASP A 534 41.27 -1.91 -12.67
CA ASP A 534 39.83 -2.20 -12.65
C ASP A 534 39.30 -2.34 -11.22
N LEU A 535 37.98 -2.52 -11.10
CA LEU A 535 37.29 -2.63 -9.82
C LEU A 535 37.67 -3.91 -9.04
N ASP A 536 37.95 -5.01 -9.74
CA ASP A 536 38.32 -6.28 -9.10
C ASP A 536 39.70 -6.17 -8.46
N GLN A 537 40.67 -5.57 -9.17
CA GLN A 537 41.98 -5.22 -8.62
C GLN A 537 41.85 -4.25 -7.45
N ALA A 538 40.98 -3.23 -7.55
CA ALA A 538 40.74 -2.32 -6.43
C ALA A 538 40.20 -3.04 -5.18
N TYR A 539 39.24 -3.97 -5.35
CA TYR A 539 38.77 -4.83 -4.26
C TYR A 539 39.87 -5.74 -3.73
N ASP A 540 40.73 -6.29 -4.60
CA ASP A 540 41.84 -7.13 -4.18
C ASP A 540 42.82 -6.35 -3.30
N ARG A 541 43.23 -5.15 -3.73
CA ARG A 541 44.13 -4.26 -2.96
C ARG A 541 43.54 -3.94 -1.58
N ILE A 542 42.24 -3.65 -1.53
CA ILE A 542 41.53 -3.38 -0.27
C ILE A 542 41.48 -4.63 0.61
N ALA A 543 41.09 -5.78 0.05
CA ALA A 543 41.03 -7.05 0.78
C ALA A 543 42.41 -7.42 1.32
N GLN A 544 43.44 -7.43 0.46
CA GLN A 544 44.82 -7.66 0.84
C GLN A 544 45.29 -6.72 1.94
N ARG A 545 44.99 -5.42 1.87
CA ARG A 545 45.38 -4.45 2.90
C ARG A 545 44.71 -4.74 4.24
N ILE A 546 43.38 -4.93 4.24
CA ILE A 546 42.62 -5.23 5.46
C ILE A 546 43.09 -6.56 6.07
N MET A 547 43.54 -7.50 5.23
CA MET A 547 44.02 -8.81 5.65
C MET A 547 45.51 -8.85 6.06
N LYS A 548 46.37 -8.03 5.42
CA LYS A 548 47.82 -7.96 5.68
C LYS A 548 48.16 -7.04 6.87
N LYS A 549 47.38 -5.98 7.13
CA LYS A 549 47.63 -5.06 8.26
C LYS A 549 47.17 -5.67 9.60
N GLN A 550 48.16 -5.99 10.42
CA GLN A 550 48.10 -6.23 11.87
C GLN A 550 47.32 -7.48 12.36
N GLY A 551 48.08 -8.45 12.88
CA GLY A 551 47.64 -9.48 13.83
C GLY A 551 46.57 -10.48 13.33
N SER A 552 46.78 -11.77 13.60
CA SER A 552 45.82 -12.84 13.25
C SER A 552 44.40 -12.63 13.80
N SER A 553 44.21 -11.73 14.79
CA SER A 553 42.93 -11.40 15.41
C SER A 553 42.05 -10.44 14.59
N ARG A 554 42.62 -9.40 13.94
CA ARG A 554 41.84 -8.44 13.14
C ARG A 554 41.35 -9.07 11.85
N HIS A 555 42.21 -9.84 11.19
CA HIS A 555 41.86 -10.63 10.01
C HIS A 555 40.65 -11.55 10.24
N LYS A 556 40.65 -12.31 11.35
CA LYS A 556 39.50 -13.15 11.75
C LYS A 556 38.22 -12.35 11.98
N THR A 557 38.35 -11.10 12.45
CA THR A 557 37.18 -10.24 12.70
C THR A 557 36.56 -9.76 11.40
N VAL A 558 37.39 -9.36 10.43
CA VAL A 558 36.94 -8.91 9.11
C VAL A 558 36.25 -10.03 8.36
N ASN A 559 36.85 -11.22 8.28
CA ASN A 559 36.27 -12.36 7.57
C ASN A 559 34.91 -12.75 8.17
N LYS A 560 34.78 -12.73 9.50
CA LYS A 560 33.50 -12.97 10.18
C LYS A 560 32.44 -11.94 9.79
N ILE A 561 32.76 -10.65 9.80
CA ILE A 561 31.78 -9.62 9.45
C ILE A 561 31.37 -9.75 7.98
N LEU A 562 32.34 -9.90 7.07
CA LEU A 562 32.05 -10.05 5.63
C LEU A 562 31.23 -11.31 5.36
N GLY A 563 31.61 -12.45 5.95
CA GLY A 563 30.87 -13.70 5.85
C GLY A 563 29.43 -13.57 6.32
N TRP A 564 29.20 -12.99 7.50
CA TRP A 564 27.85 -12.78 8.03
C TRP A 564 27.02 -11.80 7.22
N VAL A 565 27.60 -10.70 6.73
CA VAL A 565 26.86 -9.71 5.92
C VAL A 565 26.51 -10.29 4.54
N ILE A 566 27.40 -11.10 3.95
CA ILE A 566 27.19 -11.71 2.63
C ILE A 566 26.18 -12.86 2.68
N CYS A 567 26.24 -13.73 3.69
CA CYS A 567 25.33 -14.87 3.79
C CYS A 567 23.98 -14.54 4.42
N ALA A 568 23.80 -13.34 4.99
CA ALA A 568 22.56 -12.97 5.65
C ALA A 568 21.39 -12.82 4.66
N THR A 569 20.21 -13.26 5.08
CA THR A 569 18.96 -13.22 4.29
C THR A 569 18.30 -11.84 4.24
N ARG A 570 18.81 -10.90 5.03
CA ARG A 570 18.48 -9.47 5.03
C ARG A 570 19.68 -8.67 5.55
N PRO A 571 19.75 -7.34 5.28
CA PRO A 571 20.74 -6.49 5.93
C PRO A 571 20.72 -6.65 7.45
N LEU A 572 21.90 -6.92 8.02
CA LEU A 572 22.07 -7.08 9.45
C LEU A 572 22.17 -5.72 10.12
N ARG A 573 21.57 -5.59 11.30
CA ARG A 573 21.77 -4.41 12.13
C ARG A 573 23.15 -4.49 12.76
N TRP A 574 23.83 -3.35 12.94
CA TRP A 574 25.15 -3.34 13.56
C TRP A 574 25.15 -3.99 14.95
N ARG A 575 24.09 -3.76 15.74
CA ARG A 575 23.89 -4.41 17.05
C ARG A 575 23.82 -5.95 16.95
N GLU A 576 23.21 -6.49 15.89
CA GLU A 576 23.11 -7.95 15.69
C GLU A 576 24.49 -8.56 15.43
N ILE A 577 25.31 -7.89 14.60
CA ILE A 577 26.70 -8.26 14.34
C ILE A 577 27.52 -8.17 15.64
N GLN A 578 27.34 -7.11 16.43
CA GLN A 578 28.03 -6.95 17.72
C GLN A 578 27.64 -8.03 18.73
N SER A 579 26.35 -8.35 18.85
CA SER A 579 25.86 -9.45 19.70
C SER A 579 26.47 -10.78 19.28
N ARG A 580 26.61 -11.04 17.99
CA ARG A 580 27.25 -12.26 17.48
C ARG A 580 28.72 -12.40 17.90
N PHE A 581 29.45 -11.29 18.10
CA PHE A 581 30.79 -11.34 18.69
C PHE A 581 30.80 -11.62 20.20
N CYS A 582 29.72 -11.29 20.90
CA CYS A 582 29.65 -11.41 22.35
C CYS A 582 29.12 -12.77 22.82
N ILE A 583 28.34 -13.44 21.99
CA ILE A 583 27.65 -14.70 22.32
C ILE A 583 28.51 -15.90 21.91
N ASP A 584 28.82 -16.76 22.87
CA ASP A 584 29.32 -18.12 22.65
C ASP A 584 28.16 -19.08 22.92
N ALA A 585 27.50 -19.53 21.84
CA ALA A 585 26.31 -20.37 21.92
C ALA A 585 26.62 -21.78 22.46
N ASP A 586 27.85 -22.27 22.30
CA ASP A 586 28.27 -23.58 22.80
C ASP A 586 28.50 -23.55 24.32
N LYS A 587 29.05 -22.45 24.83
CA LYS A 587 29.26 -22.24 26.27
C LYS A 587 28.08 -21.58 26.98
N GLU A 588 27.08 -21.14 26.22
CA GLU A 588 25.89 -20.45 26.72
C GLU A 588 26.20 -19.18 27.53
N ILE A 589 27.22 -18.42 27.10
CA ILE A 589 27.64 -17.18 27.76
C ILE A 589 27.62 -16.00 26.78
N CYS A 590 27.27 -14.82 27.30
CA CYS A 590 27.49 -13.55 26.59
C CYS A 590 28.49 -12.70 27.36
N ASN A 591 29.57 -12.33 26.69
CA ASN A 591 30.56 -11.41 27.23
C ASN A 591 30.50 -10.07 26.49
N ILE A 592 29.77 -9.12 27.07
CA ILE A 592 29.61 -7.76 26.54
C ILE A 592 30.93 -6.99 26.42
N LYS A 593 32.00 -7.41 27.11
CA LYS A 593 33.35 -6.83 26.92
C LYS A 593 33.93 -7.15 25.54
N SER A 594 33.34 -8.09 24.80
CA SER A 594 33.73 -8.44 23.43
C SER A 594 33.11 -7.52 22.38
N LEU A 595 32.26 -6.56 22.80
CA LEU A 595 31.71 -5.54 21.91
C LEU A 595 32.85 -4.80 21.19
N ARG A 596 32.68 -4.62 19.88
CA ARG A 596 33.65 -3.88 19.08
C ARG A 596 33.47 -2.39 19.34
N ARG A 597 34.57 -1.72 19.69
CA ARG A 597 34.60 -0.26 19.88
C ARG A 597 34.74 0.48 18.55
N ASP A 598 35.41 -0.15 17.59
CA ASP A 598 35.49 0.32 16.21
C ASP A 598 34.13 0.22 15.52
N SER A 599 33.82 1.18 14.64
CA SER A 599 32.67 1.08 13.74
C SER A 599 32.88 -0.02 12.69
N CYS A 600 31.79 -0.53 12.13
CA CYS A 600 31.87 -1.50 11.02
C CYS A 600 32.73 -0.97 9.86
N LYS A 601 32.59 0.32 9.55
CA LYS A 601 33.34 1.03 8.50
C LYS A 601 34.84 1.16 8.82
N SER A 602 35.23 1.23 10.09
CA SER A 602 36.65 1.17 10.50
C SER A 602 37.23 -0.24 10.35
N ILE A 603 36.44 -1.27 10.63
CA ILE A 603 36.89 -2.66 10.58
C ILE A 603 37.00 -3.17 9.14
N CYS A 604 35.92 -3.05 8.37
CA CYS A 604 35.82 -3.60 7.01
C CYS A 604 36.10 -2.56 5.90
N SER A 605 36.54 -1.36 6.30
CA SER A 605 36.96 -0.27 5.41
C SER A 605 35.92 0.03 4.31
N SER A 606 36.36 0.06 3.05
CA SER A 606 35.58 0.48 1.88
C SER A 606 34.74 -0.65 1.25
N LEU A 607 34.69 -1.83 1.88
CA LEU A 607 33.90 -2.98 1.38
C LEU A 607 32.46 -3.00 1.89
N VAL A 608 32.17 -2.27 2.97
CA VAL A 608 30.85 -2.20 3.59
C VAL A 608 30.37 -0.76 3.68
N ASP A 609 29.06 -0.58 3.58
CA ASP A 609 28.38 0.67 3.87
C ASP A 609 27.51 0.51 5.12
N VAL A 610 27.32 1.64 5.83
CA VAL A 610 26.50 1.72 7.04
C VAL A 610 25.43 2.76 6.81
N THR A 611 24.17 2.34 6.83
CA THR A 611 23.01 3.20 6.65
C THR A 611 22.31 3.42 7.99
N ASN A 612 22.06 4.67 8.36
CA ASN A 612 21.26 5.00 9.54
C ASN A 612 19.79 5.16 9.12
N CYS A 613 18.88 4.39 9.71
CA CYS A 613 17.46 4.39 9.37
C CYS A 613 16.61 4.87 10.55
N ASP A 614 15.82 5.92 10.33
CA ASP A 614 14.85 6.44 11.29
C ASP A 614 13.49 5.75 11.07
N MET A 615 13.25 4.65 11.80
CA MET A 615 12.05 3.82 11.59
C MET A 615 10.77 4.49 12.10
N PHE A 616 10.88 5.38 13.10
CA PHE A 616 9.75 6.10 13.69
C PHE A 616 10.18 7.50 14.14
N PRO A 617 9.29 8.51 14.09
CA PRO A 617 9.58 9.84 14.60
C PRO A 617 9.96 9.80 16.09
N ASN A 618 11.02 10.52 16.48
CA ASN A 618 11.53 10.62 17.85
C ASN A 618 12.10 9.31 18.45
N ILE A 619 12.31 8.27 17.64
CA ILE A 619 13.04 7.05 18.02
C ILE A 619 14.41 7.12 17.33
N GLY A 620 15.48 6.79 18.07
CA GLY A 620 16.86 6.88 17.55
C GLY A 620 17.08 6.01 16.31
N SER A 621 17.94 6.49 15.40
CA SER A 621 18.29 5.82 14.15
C SER A 621 18.92 4.45 14.40
N GLU A 622 18.56 3.44 13.62
CA GLU A 622 19.19 2.12 13.65
C GLU A 622 20.20 1.97 12.51
N GLN A 623 21.39 1.41 12.82
CA GLN A 623 22.44 1.22 11.83
C GLN A 623 22.30 -0.13 11.13
N PHE A 624 22.13 -0.11 9.81
CA PHE A 624 22.12 -1.29 8.95
C PHE A 624 23.46 -1.39 8.22
N VAL A 625 24.02 -2.60 8.19
CA VAL A 625 25.27 -2.91 7.51
C VAL A 625 24.97 -3.69 6.25
N SER A 626 25.49 -3.20 5.13
CA SER A 626 25.40 -3.86 3.82
C SER A 626 26.76 -3.82 3.13
N MET A 627 26.93 -4.63 2.09
CA MET A 627 28.07 -4.50 1.19
C MET A 627 27.98 -3.16 0.45
N VAL A 628 29.15 -2.57 0.13
CA VAL A 628 29.25 -1.28 -0.59
C VAL A 628 28.53 -1.31 -1.94
N HIS A 629 28.52 -2.50 -2.56
CA HIS A 629 27.81 -2.81 -3.79
C HIS A 629 27.81 -4.34 -3.98
N GLU A 630 26.87 -4.88 -4.75
CA GLU A 630 26.78 -6.32 -5.05
C GLU A 630 28.03 -6.86 -5.77
N THR A 631 28.72 -6.01 -6.54
CA THR A 631 30.00 -6.36 -7.20
C THR A 631 31.08 -6.77 -6.19
N ALA A 632 31.10 -6.15 -5.01
CA ALA A 632 32.03 -6.54 -3.94
C ALA A 632 31.70 -7.93 -3.38
N THR A 633 30.40 -8.23 -3.19
CA THR A 633 29.94 -9.57 -2.78
C THR A 633 30.38 -10.63 -3.79
N LYS A 634 30.06 -10.41 -5.08
CA LYS A 634 30.42 -11.32 -6.17
C LYS A 634 31.93 -11.53 -6.26
N TYR A 635 32.73 -10.48 -6.13
CA TYR A 635 34.19 -10.56 -6.11
C TYR A 635 34.71 -11.43 -4.96
N LEU A 636 34.29 -11.14 -3.71
CA LEU A 636 34.78 -11.85 -2.52
C LEU A 636 34.42 -13.34 -2.51
N VAL A 637 33.25 -13.69 -3.04
CA VAL A 637 32.84 -15.09 -3.21
C VAL A 637 33.65 -15.76 -4.32
N ARG A 638 33.79 -15.11 -5.48
CA ARG A 638 34.51 -15.67 -6.65
C ARG A 638 36.01 -15.89 -6.37
N ASN A 639 36.65 -14.97 -5.66
CA ASN A 639 38.07 -15.08 -5.28
C ASN A 639 38.29 -15.99 -4.04
N GLY A 640 37.24 -16.67 -3.55
CA GLY A 640 37.34 -17.60 -2.42
C GLY A 640 37.68 -16.95 -1.08
N THR A 641 37.62 -15.61 -0.99
CA THR A 641 37.81 -14.89 0.28
C THR A 641 36.68 -15.21 1.26
N VAL A 642 35.47 -15.40 0.74
CA VAL A 642 34.29 -15.83 1.48
C VAL A 642 33.72 -17.08 0.82
N ASN A 643 33.66 -18.18 1.56
CA ASN A 643 33.00 -19.40 1.11
C ASN A 643 31.53 -19.36 1.55
N LEU A 644 30.64 -19.00 0.62
CA LEU A 644 29.22 -18.78 0.92
C LEU A 644 28.55 -19.99 1.58
N LEU A 645 28.82 -21.21 1.10
CA LEU A 645 28.28 -22.44 1.69
C LEU A 645 28.78 -22.63 3.13
N GLN A 646 30.07 -22.39 3.38
CA GLN A 646 30.63 -22.47 4.73
C GLN A 646 29.99 -21.45 5.67
N GLU A 647 29.75 -20.22 5.20
CA GLU A 647 29.11 -19.18 6.01
C GLU A 647 27.64 -19.53 6.33
N HIS A 648 26.92 -20.16 5.39
CA HIS A 648 25.58 -20.69 5.67
C HIS A 648 25.61 -21.84 6.70
N ILE A 649 26.58 -22.75 6.61
CA ILE A 649 26.80 -23.80 7.63
C ILE A 649 27.04 -23.18 9.00
N ASP A 650 27.97 -22.22 9.10
CA ASP A 650 28.33 -21.57 10.37
C ASP A 650 27.16 -20.75 10.95
N MET A 651 26.37 -20.12 10.09
CA MET A 651 25.17 -19.38 10.49
C MET A 651 24.08 -20.33 11.00
N ALA A 652 23.80 -21.43 10.27
CA ALA A 652 22.82 -22.45 10.64
C ALA A 652 23.18 -23.10 11.98
N LEU A 653 24.43 -23.56 12.13
CA LEU A 653 24.92 -24.19 13.35
C LEU A 653 24.75 -23.28 14.56
N PHE A 654 25.17 -22.01 14.45
CA PHE A 654 24.99 -21.08 15.55
C PHE A 654 23.53 -20.82 15.84
N CYS A 655 22.68 -20.56 14.84
CA CYS A 655 21.27 -20.29 15.08
C CYS A 655 20.60 -21.46 15.81
N CYS A 656 20.87 -22.69 15.40
CA CYS A 656 20.39 -23.89 16.08
C CYS A 656 20.89 -23.99 17.52
N ARG A 657 22.21 -23.86 17.75
CA ARG A 657 22.78 -23.95 19.11
C ARG A 657 22.29 -22.82 20.01
N TYR A 658 22.23 -21.61 19.48
CA TYR A 658 21.76 -20.42 20.17
C TYR A 658 20.30 -20.57 20.62
N LEU A 659 19.39 -20.94 19.73
CA LEU A 659 17.97 -21.16 20.06
C LEU A 659 17.74 -22.43 20.92
N SER A 660 18.73 -23.32 21.00
CA SER A 660 18.74 -24.50 21.88
C SER A 660 19.41 -24.24 23.23
N SER A 661 19.94 -23.03 23.47
CA SER A 661 20.70 -22.77 24.69
C SER A 661 19.80 -22.56 25.90
N ARG A 662 20.35 -22.82 27.09
CA ARG A 662 19.69 -22.67 28.40
C ARG A 662 18.82 -21.41 28.55
N PRO A 663 19.24 -20.19 28.14
CA PRO A 663 18.41 -18.98 28.30
C PRO A 663 17.05 -19.05 27.60
N PHE A 664 16.90 -19.86 26.54
CA PHE A 664 15.62 -20.06 25.84
C PHE A 664 14.80 -21.20 26.43
N ILE A 665 15.44 -22.29 26.89
CA ILE A 665 14.75 -23.47 27.43
C ILE A 665 14.24 -23.24 28.87
N ILE A 666 15.02 -22.56 29.72
CA ILE A 666 14.75 -22.44 31.17
C ILE A 666 13.88 -21.23 31.53
N GLY A 667 13.59 -20.33 30.57
CA GLY A 667 12.88 -19.07 30.77
C GLY A 667 11.49 -19.14 31.43
N LYS A 668 10.93 -20.34 31.67
CA LYS A 668 9.65 -20.56 32.36
C LYS A 668 9.78 -20.77 33.89
N SER A 669 10.98 -21.00 34.45
CA SER A 669 11.13 -21.41 35.86
C SER A 669 12.30 -20.81 36.66
N GLN A 670 13.26 -20.12 36.04
CA GLN A 670 14.37 -19.45 36.75
C GLN A 670 14.65 -18.04 36.20
N ASN A 671 15.36 -17.25 37.01
CA ASN A 671 15.70 -15.86 36.73
C ASN A 671 16.77 -15.74 35.62
N ILE A 672 16.36 -15.32 34.41
CA ILE A 672 17.25 -15.02 33.27
C ILE A 672 17.74 -13.55 33.26
N ASN A 673 17.58 -12.79 34.36
CA ASN A 673 17.98 -11.38 34.39
C ASN A 673 19.46 -11.20 34.08
N ALA A 674 20.32 -12.12 34.53
CA ALA A 674 21.76 -12.06 34.21
C ALA A 674 21.99 -12.17 32.69
N ASP A 675 21.28 -13.05 32.00
CA ASP A 675 21.36 -13.23 30.55
C ASP A 675 20.83 -11.98 29.81
N ILE A 676 19.72 -11.41 30.29
CA ILE A 676 19.16 -10.15 29.77
C ILE A 676 20.17 -9.00 29.91
N HIS A 677 20.70 -8.79 31.11
CA HIS A 677 21.68 -7.72 31.38
C HIS A 677 23.05 -7.96 30.73
N SER A 678 23.34 -9.19 30.29
CA SER A 678 24.54 -9.48 29.51
C SER A 678 24.40 -9.13 28.03
N GLY A 679 23.17 -8.96 27.52
CA GLY A 679 22.91 -8.75 26.10
C GLY A 679 22.78 -10.03 25.27
N TYR A 680 22.54 -11.18 25.92
CA TYR A 680 22.51 -12.50 25.27
C TYR A 680 21.45 -12.59 24.15
N PHE A 681 20.38 -11.79 24.22
CA PHE A 681 19.23 -11.86 23.31
C PHE A 681 19.35 -10.97 22.05
N GLY A 682 20.44 -10.23 21.87
CA GLY A 682 20.54 -9.24 20.78
C GLY A 682 20.58 -9.81 19.36
N PHE A 683 20.74 -11.13 19.18
CA PHE A 683 20.65 -11.83 17.88
C PHE A 683 19.35 -12.63 17.69
N LEU A 684 18.41 -12.54 18.65
CA LEU A 684 17.15 -13.30 18.65
C LEU A 684 16.29 -13.03 17.41
N ASP A 685 16.15 -11.75 17.03
CA ASP A 685 15.26 -11.34 15.95
C ASP A 685 15.67 -12.00 14.61
N TYR A 686 16.96 -12.08 14.33
CA TYR A 686 17.49 -12.74 13.13
C TYR A 686 17.43 -14.27 13.25
N ALA A 687 17.89 -14.83 14.37
CA ALA A 687 17.96 -16.28 14.53
C ALA A 687 16.59 -16.95 14.48
N ALA A 688 15.59 -16.42 15.19
CA ALA A 688 14.26 -17.03 15.26
C ALA A 688 13.55 -17.07 13.90
N THR A 689 13.81 -16.10 13.03
CA THR A 689 13.14 -15.96 11.72
C THR A 689 13.86 -16.70 10.60
N HIS A 690 15.20 -16.72 10.61
CA HIS A 690 15.99 -17.11 9.44
C HIS A 690 16.82 -18.39 9.62
N TYR A 691 16.76 -19.08 10.78
CA TYR A 691 17.52 -20.33 10.98
C TYR A 691 17.18 -21.40 9.93
N ALA A 692 15.90 -21.54 9.57
CA ALA A 692 15.43 -22.57 8.66
C ALA A 692 15.93 -22.32 7.22
N VAL A 693 16.00 -21.06 6.79
CA VAL A 693 16.51 -20.69 5.46
C VAL A 693 17.97 -21.12 5.32
N HIS A 694 18.80 -20.87 6.34
CA HIS A 694 20.20 -21.30 6.30
C HIS A 694 20.37 -22.83 6.26
N ILE A 695 19.47 -23.59 6.89
CA ILE A 695 19.47 -25.06 6.78
C ILE A 695 19.12 -25.48 5.34
N GLN A 696 18.09 -24.86 4.74
CA GLN A 696 17.66 -25.14 3.37
C GLN A 696 18.74 -24.83 2.33
N GLU A 697 19.43 -23.70 2.44
CA GLU A 697 20.54 -23.35 1.52
C GLU A 697 21.69 -24.37 1.58
N VAL A 698 21.95 -24.93 2.76
CA VAL A 698 22.96 -25.98 2.96
C VAL A 698 22.49 -27.32 2.36
N GLU A 699 21.20 -27.64 2.46
CA GLU A 699 20.61 -28.86 1.89
C GLU A 699 20.47 -28.83 0.36
N ALA A 700 20.22 -27.64 -0.22
CA ALA A 700 20.00 -27.45 -1.65
C ALA A 700 21.30 -27.53 -2.48
N SER A 701 22.46 -27.31 -1.86
CA SER A 701 23.75 -27.35 -2.54
C SER A 701 24.22 -28.80 -2.74
N GLU A 702 24.25 -29.33 -3.97
CA GLU A 702 24.75 -30.69 -4.27
C GLU A 702 26.19 -30.90 -3.76
N VAL A 703 26.37 -31.78 -2.78
CA VAL A 703 27.55 -31.82 -1.91
C VAL A 703 28.70 -32.71 -2.45
N SER A 704 29.91 -32.15 -2.51
CA SER A 704 31.20 -32.89 -2.62
C SER A 704 31.53 -33.69 -1.35
N THR A 705 32.38 -34.72 -1.42
CA THR A 705 32.66 -35.65 -0.30
C THR A 705 33.11 -35.00 1.02
N ASP A 706 33.78 -33.84 1.00
CA ASP A 706 34.24 -33.12 2.21
C ASP A 706 33.13 -32.31 2.90
N SER A 707 32.05 -31.95 2.20
CA SER A 707 30.94 -31.18 2.79
C SER A 707 29.85 -32.09 3.38
N SER A 708 29.94 -33.41 3.18
CA SER A 708 29.02 -34.39 3.74
C SER A 708 29.08 -34.46 5.27
N SER A 709 30.26 -34.30 5.88
CA SER A 709 30.42 -34.31 7.34
C SER A 709 29.77 -33.09 7.99
N LYS A 710 29.93 -31.91 7.39
CA LYS A 710 29.35 -30.65 7.87
C LYS A 710 27.83 -30.59 7.70
N LEU A 711 27.30 -31.21 6.65
CA LEU A 711 25.85 -31.37 6.48
C LEU A 711 25.26 -32.21 7.62
N GLU A 712 25.94 -33.29 8.03
CA GLU A 712 25.51 -34.09 9.18
C GLU A 712 25.57 -33.30 10.49
N ASP A 713 26.56 -32.42 10.68
CA ASP A 713 26.60 -31.52 11.84
C ASP A 713 25.41 -30.55 11.89
N VAL A 714 25.02 -29.98 10.74
CA VAL A 714 23.85 -29.08 10.63
C VAL A 714 22.55 -29.84 10.94
N LYS A 715 22.38 -31.05 10.38
CA LYS A 715 21.24 -31.92 10.69
C LYS A 715 21.19 -32.29 12.17
N ALA A 716 22.33 -32.66 12.77
CA ALA A 716 22.41 -32.97 14.18
C ALA A 716 22.05 -31.77 15.07
N ALA A 717 22.50 -30.56 14.70
CA ALA A 717 22.13 -29.34 15.40
C ALA A 717 20.63 -29.01 15.27
N ALA A 718 20.03 -29.22 14.10
CA ALA A 718 18.60 -29.05 13.88
C ALA A 718 17.77 -30.05 14.72
N VAL A 719 18.22 -31.31 14.83
CA VAL A 719 17.61 -32.31 15.72
C VAL A 719 17.77 -31.91 17.19
N GLY A 720 18.93 -31.37 17.59
CA GLY A 720 19.17 -30.82 18.92
C GLY A 720 18.19 -29.70 19.26
N LEU A 721 17.95 -28.78 18.31
CA LEU A 721 16.99 -27.69 18.42
C LEU A 721 15.56 -28.19 18.63
N ALA A 722 15.14 -29.19 17.87
CA ALA A 722 13.85 -29.84 18.05
C ALA A 722 13.71 -30.45 19.47
N LYS A 723 14.71 -31.22 19.92
CA LYS A 723 14.71 -31.88 21.23
C LYS A 723 14.69 -30.89 22.39
N ALA A 724 15.43 -29.79 22.27
CA ALA A 724 15.51 -28.74 23.28
C ALA A 724 14.16 -28.03 23.52
N ASN A 725 13.39 -27.82 22.46
CA ASN A 725 12.19 -26.99 22.50
C ASN A 725 10.89 -27.81 22.63
N CYS A 726 10.87 -29.07 22.16
CA CYS A 726 9.69 -29.94 22.19
C CYS A 726 9.76 -30.95 23.36
N LYS A 727 8.89 -30.83 24.36
CA LYS A 727 8.91 -31.65 25.61
C LYS A 727 8.52 -33.14 25.45
N GLN A 728 8.05 -33.57 24.28
CA GLN A 728 7.73 -34.97 23.98
C GLN A 728 7.95 -35.22 22.48
N ALA A 729 9.11 -35.73 22.10
CA ALA A 729 9.29 -36.34 20.79
C ALA A 729 10.20 -37.55 20.92
N SER A 730 9.60 -38.74 20.93
CA SER A 730 10.26 -39.97 20.51
C SER A 730 10.59 -39.81 19.03
N VAL A 731 11.74 -39.17 18.73
CA VAL A 731 12.26 -39.04 17.37
C VAL A 731 12.93 -40.37 17.02
N GLU A 732 12.11 -41.38 16.75
CA GLU A 732 12.48 -42.48 15.85
C GLU A 732 11.90 -42.13 14.47
N THR A 733 12.79 -42.20 13.48
CA THR A 733 12.59 -41.98 12.04
C THR A 733 11.15 -42.11 11.52
N GLY A 734 10.54 -41.02 11.02
CA GLY A 734 9.38 -41.13 10.14
C GLY A 734 8.41 -39.94 9.99
N GLU A 735 8.30 -39.03 10.96
CA GLU A 735 7.28 -37.95 10.91
C GLU A 735 7.88 -36.54 10.99
N VAL A 736 8.39 -36.03 9.86
CA VAL A 736 9.16 -34.78 9.79
C VAL A 736 8.29 -33.51 9.96
N ASP A 737 7.03 -33.52 9.54
CA ASP A 737 6.26 -32.26 9.47
C ASP A 737 5.54 -31.88 10.77
N HIS A 738 5.08 -32.85 11.57
CA HIS A 738 4.54 -32.54 12.92
C HIS A 738 5.63 -32.01 13.85
N ALA A 739 6.86 -32.49 13.69
CA ALA A 739 8.01 -32.00 14.44
C ALA A 739 8.38 -30.55 14.07
N THR A 740 8.32 -30.19 12.79
CA THR A 740 8.70 -28.85 12.31
C THR A 740 7.73 -27.75 12.75
N GLN A 741 6.41 -28.01 12.66
CA GLN A 741 5.39 -27.05 13.12
C GLN A 741 5.38 -26.91 14.65
N SER A 742 5.58 -28.02 15.37
CA SER A 742 5.73 -28.03 16.83
C SER A 742 6.93 -27.21 17.28
N LEU A 743 8.05 -27.31 16.56
CA LEU A 743 9.27 -26.55 16.84
C LEU A 743 9.07 -25.05 16.63
N ALA A 744 8.46 -24.63 15.51
CA ALA A 744 8.21 -23.21 15.24
C ALA A 744 7.32 -22.56 16.32
N LEU A 745 6.28 -23.27 16.78
CA LEU A 745 5.43 -22.81 17.88
C LEU A 745 6.19 -22.73 19.21
N ALA A 746 7.03 -23.73 19.50
CA ALA A 746 7.85 -23.73 20.72
C ALA A 746 8.86 -22.57 20.74
N ILE A 747 9.52 -22.29 19.62
CA ILE A 747 10.42 -21.13 19.48
C ILE A 747 9.64 -19.83 19.67
N GLN A 748 8.45 -19.69 19.06
CA GLN A 748 7.61 -18.52 19.22
C GLN A 748 7.19 -18.28 20.68
N ASP A 749 6.82 -19.34 21.40
CA ASP A 749 6.48 -19.25 22.83
C ASP A 749 7.69 -18.79 23.66
N ASN A 750 8.88 -19.28 23.34
CA ASN A 750 10.11 -18.85 24.00
C ASN A 750 10.41 -17.38 23.70
N VAL A 751 10.21 -16.92 22.45
CA VAL A 751 10.35 -15.50 22.09
C VAL A 751 9.36 -14.62 22.87
N LEU A 752 8.10 -15.05 23.01
CA LEU A 752 7.10 -14.34 23.81
C LEU A 752 7.57 -14.19 25.27
N VAL A 753 8.03 -15.28 25.89
CA VAL A 753 8.53 -15.27 27.26
C VAL A 753 9.73 -14.34 27.41
N VAL A 754 10.74 -14.47 26.55
CA VAL A 754 11.96 -13.65 26.58
C VAL A 754 11.63 -12.17 26.40
N ARG A 755 10.82 -11.80 25.40
CA ARG A 755 10.45 -10.40 25.18
C ARG A 755 9.65 -9.79 26.33
N THR A 756 8.75 -10.58 26.94
CA THR A 756 8.01 -10.15 28.13
C THR A 756 8.96 -9.86 29.29
N LEU A 757 9.93 -10.74 29.53
CA LEU A 757 10.93 -10.56 30.60
C LEU A 757 11.86 -9.38 30.34
N ILE A 758 12.30 -9.17 29.09
CA ILE A 758 13.08 -8.00 28.68
C ILE A 758 12.29 -6.71 28.94
N GLY A 759 11.00 -6.67 28.57
CA GLY A 759 10.11 -5.52 28.83
C GLY A 759 10.05 -5.17 30.32
N LEU A 760 9.80 -6.18 31.18
CA LEU A 760 9.72 -6.01 32.63
C LEU A 760 11.05 -5.55 33.28
N GLN A 761 12.20 -5.97 32.76
CA GLN A 761 13.50 -5.54 33.28
C GLN A 761 13.89 -4.13 32.82
N ARG A 762 13.49 -3.74 31.61
CA ARG A 762 13.75 -2.41 31.06
C ARG A 762 13.00 -1.32 31.83
N GLU A 763 11.78 -1.60 32.29
CA GLU A 763 11.02 -0.69 33.17
C GLU A 763 11.70 -0.44 34.52
N LYS A 764 12.52 -1.40 34.99
CA LYS A 764 13.20 -1.33 36.29
C LYS A 764 14.57 -0.67 36.23
N SER A 765 15.21 -0.64 35.06
CA SER A 765 16.56 -0.12 34.91
C SER A 765 16.83 0.36 33.48
N GLU A 766 17.11 1.65 33.33
CA GLU A 766 17.72 2.19 32.11
C GLU A 766 19.21 1.85 32.12
N THR A 767 19.60 0.83 31.37
CA THR A 767 21.03 0.49 31.20
C THR A 767 21.43 0.69 29.75
N ALA A 768 22.58 1.32 29.51
CA ALA A 768 23.19 1.49 28.19
C ALA A 768 23.39 0.15 27.44
N VAL A 769 23.35 -0.97 28.16
CA VAL A 769 23.41 -2.32 27.60
C VAL A 769 22.19 -2.64 26.75
N PHE A 770 20.98 -2.23 27.16
CA PHE A 770 19.76 -2.49 26.39
C PHE A 770 19.78 -1.80 25.03
N ASP A 771 20.20 -0.53 25.00
CA ASP A 771 20.27 0.21 23.73
C ASP A 771 21.36 -0.35 22.82
N ALA A 772 22.47 -0.85 23.37
CA ALA A 772 23.55 -1.47 22.61
C ALA A 772 23.19 -2.85 22.01
N THR A 773 22.21 -3.57 22.57
CA THR A 773 21.95 -4.99 22.22
C THR A 773 20.55 -5.19 21.62
N GLU A 774 19.52 -4.62 22.24
CA GLU A 774 18.12 -4.73 21.79
C GLU A 774 17.70 -3.62 20.81
N GLY A 775 18.44 -2.51 20.83
CA GLY A 775 18.24 -1.36 19.97
C GLY A 775 17.13 -0.40 20.43
N PRO A 776 16.85 0.64 19.62
CA PRO A 776 15.94 1.71 19.98
C PRO A 776 14.45 1.30 19.88
N ILE A 777 14.12 0.31 19.04
CA ILE A 777 12.74 -0.15 18.81
C ILE A 777 12.28 -1.06 19.96
N ARG A 778 11.27 -0.63 20.71
CA ARG A 778 10.86 -1.28 21.96
C ARG A 778 9.67 -2.23 21.82
N HIS A 779 8.73 -1.93 20.94
CA HIS A 779 7.45 -2.63 20.87
C HIS A 779 7.43 -3.58 19.67
N LYS A 780 7.73 -4.86 19.86
CA LYS A 780 7.86 -5.86 18.77
C LYS A 780 6.83 -6.98 18.91
N CYS A 781 6.23 -7.42 17.80
CA CYS A 781 5.26 -8.53 17.80
C CYS A 781 5.96 -9.87 18.04
N HIS A 782 5.51 -10.68 19.00
CA HIS A 782 6.14 -11.96 19.34
C HIS A 782 5.89 -13.10 18.34
N LYS A 783 5.01 -12.92 17.35
CA LYS A 783 4.75 -13.91 16.30
C LYS A 783 5.88 -13.88 15.26
N VAL A 784 6.70 -14.93 15.20
CA VAL A 784 7.94 -14.99 14.40
C VAL A 784 7.69 -14.72 12.92
N GLN A 785 6.59 -15.22 12.38
CA GLN A 785 6.21 -15.05 10.98
C GLN A 785 5.54 -13.69 10.68
N CYS A 786 5.36 -12.82 11.68
CA CYS A 786 4.75 -11.51 11.48
C CYS A 786 5.77 -10.48 10.97
N SER A 787 5.39 -9.64 10.02
CA SER A 787 6.22 -8.52 9.54
C SER A 787 6.63 -7.56 10.67
N LYS A 788 5.79 -7.39 11.69
CA LYS A 788 6.05 -6.59 12.90
C LYS A 788 6.98 -7.26 13.90
N PHE A 789 7.47 -8.47 13.62
CA PHE A 789 8.40 -9.19 14.48
C PHE A 789 9.75 -8.49 14.61
N ALA A 790 10.35 -8.10 13.49
CA ALA A 790 11.66 -7.44 13.45
C ALA A 790 11.51 -5.90 13.40
N THR A 791 10.53 -5.37 12.67
CA THR A 791 10.36 -3.91 12.49
C THR A 791 9.74 -3.24 13.72
N GLY A 792 8.94 -3.97 14.49
CA GLY A 792 8.17 -3.45 15.60
C GLY A 792 7.08 -2.44 15.23
N CYS A 793 6.56 -1.79 16.26
CA CYS A 793 5.52 -0.79 16.26
C CYS A 793 6.03 0.50 16.95
N SER A 794 5.41 1.63 16.62
CA SER A 794 5.82 2.95 17.13
C SER A 794 5.65 3.09 18.64
N ASN A 795 4.64 2.45 19.21
CA ASN A 795 4.31 2.50 20.63
C ASN A 795 3.59 1.21 21.10
N GLU A 796 3.40 1.10 22.41
CA GLU A 796 2.75 -0.05 23.04
C GLU A 796 1.28 -0.22 22.60
N PHE A 797 0.57 0.89 22.37
CA PHE A 797 -0.83 0.85 21.92
C PHE A 797 -0.96 0.19 20.55
N ALA A 798 -0.13 0.61 19.59
CA ALA A 798 -0.09 0.03 18.24
C ALA A 798 0.31 -1.46 18.26
N LEU A 799 1.16 -1.88 19.22
CA LEU A 799 1.44 -3.30 19.42
C LEU A 799 0.22 -4.04 19.96
N LYS A 800 -0.48 -3.52 20.97
CA LYS A 800 -1.70 -4.15 21.53
C LYS A 800 -2.77 -4.33 20.46
N GLU A 801 -3.05 -3.30 19.68
CA GLU A 801 -4.02 -3.38 18.58
C GLU A 801 -3.64 -4.46 17.56
N HIS A 802 -2.37 -4.54 17.20
CA HIS A 802 -1.86 -5.57 16.31
C HIS A 802 -2.01 -7.00 16.89
N LEU A 803 -1.78 -7.18 18.19
CA LEU A 803 -1.87 -8.50 18.84
C LEU A 803 -3.30 -9.05 18.91
N VAL A 804 -4.33 -8.19 18.94
CA VAL A 804 -5.74 -8.61 18.92
C VAL A 804 -6.06 -9.48 17.69
N VAL A 805 -5.40 -9.21 16.55
CA VAL A 805 -5.54 -10.00 15.31
C VAL A 805 -5.10 -11.46 15.54
N HIS A 806 -4.08 -11.66 16.37
CA HIS A 806 -3.56 -12.99 16.70
C HIS A 806 -4.30 -13.65 17.86
N GLU A 807 -4.71 -12.88 18.89
CA GLU A 807 -5.31 -13.41 20.12
C GLU A 807 -6.79 -13.75 19.99
N ARG A 808 -7.50 -13.11 19.04
CA ARG A 808 -8.92 -13.33 18.77
C ARG A 808 -9.79 -13.35 20.04
N PRO A 809 -9.79 -12.28 20.86
CA PRO A 809 -10.37 -12.29 22.20
C PRO A 809 -11.91 -12.40 22.24
N PHE A 810 -12.62 -12.09 21.15
CA PHE A 810 -14.08 -12.04 21.12
C PHE A 810 -14.67 -13.44 20.90
N ARG A 811 -15.05 -14.12 21.98
CA ARG A 811 -15.58 -15.51 21.97
C ARG A 811 -17.10 -15.54 22.02
N CYS A 812 -17.70 -16.54 21.38
CA CYS A 812 -19.15 -16.77 21.45
C CYS A 812 -19.59 -17.11 22.90
N PRO A 813 -20.70 -16.55 23.42
CA PRO A 813 -21.16 -16.85 24.78
C PRO A 813 -21.77 -18.26 24.95
N HIS A 814 -22.13 -18.93 23.85
CA HIS A 814 -22.70 -20.28 23.88
C HIS A 814 -21.60 -21.34 24.03
N ALA A 815 -21.49 -21.95 25.21
CA ALA A 815 -20.43 -22.92 25.53
C ALA A 815 -20.42 -24.17 24.63
N ASP A 816 -21.56 -24.50 24.02
CA ASP A 816 -21.76 -25.59 23.07
C ASP A 816 -21.50 -25.18 21.59
N CYS A 817 -20.97 -23.97 21.37
CA CYS A 817 -20.64 -23.44 20.06
C CYS A 817 -19.12 -23.42 19.81
N PHE A 818 -18.69 -23.82 18.61
CA PHE A 818 -17.26 -23.87 18.25
C PHE A 818 -16.56 -22.52 18.40
N ALA A 819 -17.26 -21.41 18.13
CA ALA A 819 -16.75 -20.06 18.22
C ALA A 819 -16.51 -19.60 19.68
N HIS A 820 -16.95 -20.37 20.68
CA HIS A 820 -16.55 -20.18 22.08
C HIS A 820 -15.06 -20.49 22.28
N THR A 821 -14.57 -21.53 21.61
CA THR A 821 -13.16 -21.98 21.70
C THR A 821 -12.26 -21.21 20.73
N VAL A 822 -12.72 -20.93 19.51
CA VAL A 822 -11.92 -20.28 18.44
C VAL A 822 -11.76 -18.77 18.64
N GLY A 823 -12.87 -18.06 18.92
CA GLY A 823 -12.88 -16.60 19.07
C GLY A 823 -12.63 -15.80 17.78
N TYR A 824 -12.80 -14.48 17.88
CA TYR A 824 -12.66 -13.54 16.77
C TYR A 824 -11.78 -12.33 17.13
N ALA A 825 -11.14 -11.74 16.13
CA ALA A 825 -10.30 -10.54 16.27
C ALA A 825 -11.10 -9.24 16.45
N SER A 826 -12.42 -9.24 16.19
CA SER A 826 -13.27 -8.06 16.40
C SER A 826 -14.67 -8.43 16.85
N PRO A 827 -15.37 -7.52 17.56
CA PRO A 827 -16.78 -7.72 17.94
C PRO A 827 -17.69 -7.94 16.73
N LYS A 828 -17.46 -7.20 15.65
CA LYS A 828 -18.25 -7.30 14.41
C LYS A 828 -18.25 -8.71 13.80
N ARG A 829 -17.11 -9.41 13.89
CA ARG A 829 -16.99 -10.81 13.43
C ARG A 829 -17.78 -11.77 14.33
N LEU A 830 -17.74 -11.53 15.64
CA LEU A 830 -18.58 -12.26 16.59
C LEU A 830 -20.07 -12.01 16.33
N ASP A 831 -20.46 -10.79 16.01
CA ASP A 831 -21.85 -10.46 15.66
C ASP A 831 -22.30 -11.19 14.39
N SER A 832 -21.46 -11.25 13.37
CA SER A 832 -21.74 -11.99 12.12
C SER A 832 -21.92 -13.50 12.38
N HIS A 833 -21.08 -14.07 13.25
CA HIS A 833 -21.25 -15.45 13.74
C HIS A 833 -22.57 -15.67 14.48
N ASN A 834 -22.90 -14.75 15.39
CA ASN A 834 -24.16 -14.81 16.14
C ASN A 834 -25.37 -14.69 15.21
N GLU A 835 -25.28 -13.88 14.15
CA GLU A 835 -26.29 -13.79 13.11
C GLU A 835 -26.45 -15.12 12.35
N ALA A 836 -25.35 -15.79 12.02
CA ALA A 836 -25.38 -17.03 11.25
C ALA A 836 -25.84 -18.26 12.06
N PHE A 837 -25.55 -18.34 13.36
CA PHE A 837 -25.76 -19.55 14.18
C PHE A 837 -26.71 -19.38 15.38
N HIS A 838 -26.93 -18.16 15.86
CA HIS A 838 -27.63 -17.89 17.12
C HIS A 838 -28.82 -16.94 16.99
N GLN A 839 -29.24 -16.58 15.76
CA GLN A 839 -30.45 -15.79 15.56
C GLN A 839 -31.63 -16.44 16.29
N SER A 840 -32.08 -15.78 17.36
CA SER A 840 -33.34 -16.09 18.01
C SER A 840 -34.46 -15.89 16.99
N VAL A 841 -35.49 -16.74 17.07
CA VAL A 841 -36.66 -16.84 16.18
C VAL A 841 -37.51 -15.54 16.10
N SER A 842 -37.02 -14.40 16.60
CA SER A 842 -37.80 -13.16 16.76
C SER A 842 -37.68 -12.14 15.62
N ARG A 843 -36.93 -12.43 14.54
CA ARG A 843 -37.04 -11.71 13.25
C ARG A 843 -36.91 -12.68 12.07
N ALA A 844 -37.83 -13.64 11.98
CA ALA A 844 -38.30 -13.97 10.65
C ALA A 844 -38.78 -12.64 10.05
N LYS A 845 -38.05 -12.10 9.06
CA LYS A 845 -38.68 -11.19 8.11
C LYS A 845 -39.95 -11.92 7.70
N SER A 846 -41.10 -11.40 8.11
CA SER A 846 -42.38 -11.76 7.52
C SER A 846 -42.26 -11.40 6.05
N VAL A 847 -41.68 -12.31 5.26
CA VAL A 847 -41.92 -12.37 3.84
C VAL A 847 -43.40 -12.71 3.79
N PHE A 848 -44.18 -11.65 3.55
CA PHE A 848 -45.57 -11.75 3.15
C PHE A 848 -45.66 -12.88 2.11
N PRO A 849 -46.49 -13.90 2.31
CA PRO A 849 -46.41 -15.10 1.51
C PRO A 849 -46.71 -14.74 0.06
N ALA A 850 -45.72 -14.90 -0.81
CA ALA A 850 -46.00 -15.18 -2.21
C ALA A 850 -46.55 -16.61 -2.24
N ASP A 851 -47.73 -16.75 -2.81
CA ASP A 851 -48.49 -18.00 -2.91
C ASP A 851 -47.57 -19.21 -3.14
N LEU A 852 -47.34 -19.99 -2.08
CA LEU A 852 -46.82 -21.34 -2.21
C LEU A 852 -48.04 -22.24 -2.38
N GLU A 853 -48.32 -22.56 -3.63
CA GLU A 853 -49.16 -23.69 -4.00
C GLU A 853 -48.80 -24.89 -3.11
N THR A 854 -49.84 -25.59 -2.67
CA THR A 854 -49.83 -26.78 -1.81
C THR A 854 -48.98 -27.92 -2.39
N GLY A 855 -47.66 -27.81 -2.30
CA GLY A 855 -46.69 -28.87 -2.59
C GLY A 855 -46.13 -29.43 -1.29
N GLU A 856 -46.17 -30.76 -1.14
CA GLU A 856 -45.54 -31.46 -0.01
C GLU A 856 -44.06 -31.08 0.11
N TRP A 857 -43.66 -30.54 1.26
CA TRP A 857 -42.26 -30.27 1.55
C TRP A 857 -41.49 -31.59 1.63
N ASN A 858 -40.24 -31.58 1.20
CA ASN A 858 -39.30 -32.67 1.45
C ASN A 858 -38.02 -32.14 2.12
N LEU A 859 -37.17 -33.04 2.60
CA LEU A 859 -35.96 -32.72 3.37
C LEU A 859 -35.09 -31.62 2.71
N TYR A 860 -34.94 -31.64 1.38
CA TYR A 860 -34.17 -30.63 0.66
C TYR A 860 -34.79 -29.22 0.75
N GLU A 861 -36.11 -29.11 0.58
CA GLU A 861 -36.83 -27.83 0.68
C GLU A 861 -36.80 -27.28 2.10
N ALA A 862 -36.92 -28.15 3.11
CA ALA A 862 -36.77 -27.78 4.51
C ALA A 862 -35.35 -27.25 4.82
N CYS A 863 -34.30 -27.90 4.28
CA CYS A 863 -32.92 -27.45 4.41
C CYS A 863 -32.67 -26.11 3.71
N LYS A 864 -33.20 -25.93 2.50
CA LYS A 864 -33.09 -24.68 1.73
C LYS A 864 -33.83 -23.50 2.37
N ALA A 865 -34.94 -23.77 3.04
CA ALA A 865 -35.74 -22.77 3.75
C ALA A 865 -35.23 -22.48 5.18
N GLY A 866 -34.27 -23.26 5.68
CA GLY A 866 -33.71 -23.09 7.02
C GLY A 866 -34.64 -23.55 8.15
N ASN A 867 -35.68 -24.34 7.84
CA ASN A 867 -36.63 -24.82 8.86
C ASN A 867 -36.08 -26.07 9.56
N LEU A 868 -35.34 -25.85 10.65
CA LEU A 868 -34.71 -26.91 11.44
C LEU A 868 -35.71 -27.93 12.02
N ASP A 869 -36.92 -27.50 12.36
CA ASP A 869 -37.93 -28.38 12.97
C ASP A 869 -38.48 -29.39 11.97
N GLU A 870 -38.71 -28.96 10.72
CA GLU A 870 -39.10 -29.84 9.62
C GLU A 870 -37.96 -30.78 9.21
N VAL A 871 -36.70 -30.31 9.19
CA VAL A 871 -35.52 -31.17 8.96
C VAL A 871 -35.44 -32.27 10.02
N LYS A 872 -35.64 -31.93 11.29
CA LYS A 872 -35.70 -32.90 12.40
C LYS A 872 -36.89 -33.85 12.28
N ARG A 873 -38.02 -33.40 11.73
CA ARG A 873 -39.21 -34.23 11.51
C ARG A 873 -38.94 -35.29 10.43
N PHE A 874 -38.43 -34.88 9.27
CA PHE A 874 -38.06 -35.81 8.20
C PHE A 874 -36.98 -36.80 8.62
N HIS A 875 -35.97 -36.37 9.41
CA HIS A 875 -34.97 -37.29 9.96
C HIS A 875 -35.61 -38.36 10.87
N ARG A 876 -36.56 -37.97 11.72
CA ARG A 876 -37.32 -38.92 12.59
C ARG A 876 -38.22 -39.86 11.80
N GLU A 877 -38.72 -39.42 10.64
CA GLU A 877 -39.50 -40.24 9.70
C GLU A 877 -38.63 -41.19 8.86
N GLY A 878 -37.31 -41.24 9.12
CA GLY A 878 -36.38 -42.14 8.45
C GLY A 878 -35.85 -41.62 7.12
N ALA A 879 -35.99 -40.32 6.84
CA ALA A 879 -35.40 -39.72 5.65
C ALA A 879 -33.87 -39.75 5.73
N ASP A 880 -33.26 -40.24 4.66
CA ASP A 880 -31.81 -40.26 4.50
C ASP A 880 -31.27 -38.82 4.36
N LEU A 881 -30.43 -38.41 5.32
CA LEU A 881 -29.84 -37.07 5.38
C LEU A 881 -28.81 -36.80 4.27
N GLU A 882 -28.29 -37.85 3.63
CA GLU A 882 -27.39 -37.75 2.48
C GLU A 882 -28.12 -37.90 1.14
N SER A 883 -29.45 -38.08 1.15
CA SER A 883 -30.24 -38.33 -0.06
C SER A 883 -30.10 -37.21 -1.10
N THR A 884 -29.83 -37.59 -2.35
CA THR A 884 -29.61 -36.63 -3.46
C THR A 884 -30.80 -36.61 -4.42
N ARG A 885 -31.22 -35.41 -4.85
CA ARG A 885 -32.27 -35.23 -5.87
C ARG A 885 -31.72 -35.45 -7.30
N PRO A 886 -32.59 -35.64 -8.33
CA PRO A 886 -32.20 -35.83 -9.74
C PRO A 886 -31.35 -34.70 -10.36
N LYS A 887 -31.25 -33.53 -9.71
CA LYS A 887 -30.37 -32.40 -10.07
C LYS A 887 -29.13 -32.24 -9.17
N ALA A 888 -28.74 -33.31 -8.46
CA ALA A 888 -27.42 -33.53 -7.85
C ALA A 888 -26.96 -32.67 -6.66
N ILE A 889 -27.84 -31.91 -5.99
CA ILE A 889 -27.46 -31.08 -4.81
C ILE A 889 -27.88 -31.79 -3.51
N SER A 890 -26.97 -31.97 -2.56
CA SER A 890 -27.26 -32.58 -1.25
C SER A 890 -28.02 -31.62 -0.32
N PRO A 891 -28.80 -32.13 0.66
CA PRO A 891 -29.52 -31.30 1.63
C PRO A 891 -28.59 -30.34 2.39
N LEU A 892 -27.39 -30.81 2.76
CA LEU A 892 -26.37 -29.97 3.40
C LEU A 892 -25.86 -28.88 2.46
N CYS A 893 -25.61 -29.15 1.18
CA CYS A 893 -25.24 -28.10 0.22
C CYS A 893 -26.31 -27.02 0.10
N ALA A 894 -27.60 -27.40 0.11
CA ALA A 894 -28.71 -26.45 0.03
C ALA A 894 -28.78 -25.54 1.25
N ALA A 895 -28.58 -26.09 2.46
CA ALA A 895 -28.51 -25.31 3.70
C ALA A 895 -27.30 -24.36 3.71
N VAL A 896 -26.15 -24.80 3.18
CA VAL A 896 -24.94 -23.98 3.04
C VAL A 896 -25.18 -22.83 2.06
N GLU A 897 -25.67 -23.08 0.86
CA GLU A 897 -25.92 -22.03 -0.12
C GLU A 897 -26.88 -20.96 0.41
N ALA A 898 -27.90 -21.38 1.15
CA ALA A 898 -28.87 -20.49 1.79
C ALA A 898 -28.35 -19.78 3.06
N GLY A 899 -27.25 -20.25 3.65
CA GLY A 899 -26.61 -19.63 4.82
C GLY A 899 -27.23 -20.02 6.17
N HIS A 900 -27.86 -21.20 6.25
CA HIS A 900 -28.56 -21.64 7.47
C HIS A 900 -27.65 -22.46 8.39
N GLY A 901 -26.85 -21.76 9.21
CA GLY A 901 -25.89 -22.35 10.15
C GLY A 901 -26.47 -23.43 11.09
N PRO A 902 -27.64 -23.24 11.74
CA PRO A 902 -28.23 -24.24 12.64
C PRO A 902 -28.62 -25.55 11.96
N VAL A 903 -29.11 -25.48 10.70
CA VAL A 903 -29.41 -26.68 9.90
C VAL A 903 -28.13 -27.37 9.46
N CYS A 904 -27.10 -26.61 9.06
CA CYS A 904 -25.79 -27.17 8.73
C CYS A 904 -25.16 -27.88 9.93
N LYS A 905 -25.21 -27.26 11.13
CA LYS A 905 -24.75 -27.86 12.38
C LYS A 905 -25.47 -29.17 12.68
N TYR A 906 -26.81 -29.16 12.64
CA TYR A 906 -27.60 -30.36 12.92
C TYR A 906 -27.28 -31.52 11.96
N LEU A 907 -27.13 -31.26 10.66
CA LEU A 907 -26.80 -32.32 9.70
C LEU A 907 -25.40 -32.90 9.93
N VAL A 908 -24.39 -32.03 10.20
CA VAL A 908 -23.01 -32.47 10.47
C VAL A 908 -22.91 -33.23 11.79
N ASP A 909 -23.59 -32.76 12.84
CA ASP A 909 -23.63 -33.42 14.16
C ASP A 909 -24.31 -34.81 14.09
N ASN A 910 -25.17 -35.05 13.09
CA ASN A 910 -25.82 -36.34 12.83
C ASN A 910 -25.11 -37.19 11.77
N GLY A 911 -23.83 -36.91 11.50
CA GLY A 911 -22.96 -37.80 10.72
C GLY A 911 -22.82 -37.46 9.24
N VAL A 912 -23.43 -36.37 8.74
CA VAL A 912 -23.24 -35.93 7.35
C VAL A 912 -21.86 -35.28 7.20
N ASN A 913 -21.03 -35.83 6.31
CA ASN A 913 -19.66 -35.33 6.15
C ASN A 913 -19.61 -34.11 5.19
N PRO A 914 -19.14 -32.93 5.62
CA PRO A 914 -19.11 -31.72 4.78
C PRO A 914 -18.03 -31.76 3.68
N PHE A 915 -17.12 -32.74 3.72
CA PHE A 915 -16.01 -32.91 2.78
C PHE A 915 -16.23 -34.01 1.73
N LEU A 916 -17.33 -34.78 1.79
CA LEU A 916 -17.62 -35.87 0.84
C LEU A 916 -18.52 -35.42 -0.33
N VAL A 917 -18.36 -36.09 -1.47
CA VAL A 917 -19.09 -35.82 -2.72
C VAL A 917 -20.34 -36.71 -2.79
N GLY A 918 -21.52 -36.10 -2.99
CA GLY A 918 -22.74 -36.85 -3.31
C GLY A 918 -22.61 -37.55 -4.68
N SER A 919 -23.07 -38.80 -4.77
CA SER A 919 -22.87 -39.71 -5.91
C SER A 919 -23.60 -39.27 -7.20
N SER A 920 -23.04 -38.33 -7.98
CA SER A 920 -23.51 -38.11 -9.36
C SER A 920 -22.45 -37.53 -10.31
N ARG A 921 -22.53 -37.92 -11.59
CA ARG A 921 -21.49 -37.83 -12.63
C ARG A 921 -21.31 -36.45 -13.29
N SER A 922 -22.10 -35.41 -12.99
CA SER A 922 -22.06 -34.16 -13.78
C SER A 922 -21.54 -32.89 -13.07
N THR A 923 -21.53 -32.81 -11.74
CA THR A 923 -20.77 -31.76 -11.00
C THR A 923 -20.41 -32.24 -9.60
N LYS A 924 -19.12 -32.50 -9.34
CA LYS A 924 -18.60 -32.85 -8.01
C LYS A 924 -18.58 -31.60 -7.09
N ARG A 925 -19.72 -31.18 -6.54
CA ARG A 925 -19.77 -30.06 -5.57
C ARG A 925 -19.99 -30.60 -4.15
N THR A 926 -19.00 -30.42 -3.27
CA THR A 926 -19.10 -30.74 -1.83
C THR A 926 -19.67 -29.54 -1.05
N PRO A 927 -20.22 -29.77 0.15
CA PRO A 927 -20.69 -28.68 1.03
C PRO A 927 -19.63 -27.62 1.35
N VAL A 928 -18.38 -28.02 1.58
CA VAL A 928 -17.26 -27.09 1.83
C VAL A 928 -16.98 -26.23 0.60
N VAL A 929 -17.01 -26.82 -0.59
CA VAL A 929 -16.86 -26.07 -1.85
C VAL A 929 -18.01 -25.09 -2.03
N ALA A 930 -19.25 -25.48 -1.70
CA ALA A 930 -20.38 -24.56 -1.72
C ALA A 930 -20.18 -23.38 -0.74
N ALA A 931 -19.62 -23.62 0.45
CA ALA A 931 -19.33 -22.57 1.42
C ALA A 931 -18.27 -21.58 0.93
N ILE A 932 -17.22 -22.07 0.25
CA ILE A 932 -16.19 -21.25 -0.40
C ILE A 932 -16.83 -20.37 -1.48
N TYR A 933 -17.50 -20.97 -2.47
CA TYR A 933 -18.05 -20.23 -3.60
C TYR A 933 -19.16 -19.24 -3.22
N ARG A 934 -19.88 -19.47 -2.11
CA ARG A 934 -20.97 -18.59 -1.62
C ARG A 934 -20.57 -17.68 -0.47
N GLU A 935 -19.28 -17.60 -0.14
CA GLU A 935 -18.72 -16.75 0.93
C GLU A 935 -19.39 -16.93 2.30
N ARG A 936 -19.78 -18.17 2.62
CA ARG A 936 -20.38 -18.49 3.92
C ARG A 936 -19.27 -18.72 4.95
N GLN A 937 -18.59 -17.64 5.33
CA GLN A 937 -17.38 -17.69 6.15
C GLN A 937 -17.64 -18.35 7.50
N GLU A 938 -18.76 -18.04 8.15
CA GLU A 938 -19.11 -18.58 9.46
C GLU A 938 -19.37 -20.11 9.37
N ILE A 939 -20.02 -20.57 8.30
CA ILE A 939 -20.30 -21.99 8.06
C ILE A 939 -19.04 -22.74 7.63
N LEU A 940 -18.16 -22.10 6.86
CA LEU A 940 -16.86 -22.64 6.50
C LEU A 940 -15.95 -22.79 7.74
N GLU A 941 -15.97 -21.80 8.65
CA GLU A 941 -15.24 -21.86 9.92
C GLU A 941 -15.76 -23.03 10.77
N PHE A 942 -17.09 -23.20 10.83
CA PHE A 942 -17.70 -24.34 11.50
C PHE A 942 -17.23 -25.68 10.92
N PHE A 943 -17.23 -25.84 9.58
CA PHE A 943 -16.79 -27.10 8.96
C PHE A 943 -15.33 -27.42 9.25
N LEU A 944 -14.46 -26.41 9.21
CA LEU A 944 -13.03 -26.54 9.52
C LEU A 944 -12.75 -26.97 10.96
N HIS A 945 -13.66 -26.66 11.88
CA HIS A 945 -13.54 -27.00 13.30
C HIS A 945 -14.41 -28.18 13.74
N SER A 946 -15.29 -28.69 12.87
CA SER A 946 -16.07 -29.92 13.13
C SER A 946 -15.16 -31.15 13.06
N SER A 947 -15.28 -32.09 13.99
CA SER A 947 -14.37 -33.23 14.24
C SER A 947 -14.31 -34.32 13.16
N ASN A 948 -14.64 -33.98 11.91
CA ASN A 948 -14.66 -34.89 10.77
C ASN A 948 -13.30 -34.82 10.05
N GLY A 949 -12.52 -35.90 10.18
CA GLY A 949 -11.11 -36.00 9.76
C GLY A 949 -10.81 -35.40 8.39
N LEU A 950 -10.14 -34.25 8.41
CA LEU A 950 -9.66 -33.52 7.25
C LEU A 950 -8.22 -34.01 6.95
N ASP A 951 -8.12 -34.94 6.00
CA ASP A 951 -6.84 -35.45 5.49
C ASP A 951 -6.09 -34.37 4.69
N ASP A 952 -4.76 -34.35 4.74
CA ASP A 952 -3.92 -33.30 4.15
C ASP A 952 -4.11 -33.18 2.63
N SER A 953 -4.43 -34.29 1.96
CA SER A 953 -4.79 -34.30 0.53
C SER A 953 -6.09 -33.53 0.25
N LYS A 954 -7.10 -33.65 1.11
CA LYS A 954 -8.37 -32.91 0.98
C LYS A 954 -8.23 -31.46 1.41
N LEU A 955 -7.34 -31.17 2.37
CA LEU A 955 -6.98 -29.81 2.74
C LEU A 955 -6.32 -29.11 1.55
N ALA A 956 -5.35 -29.77 0.92
CA ALA A 956 -4.68 -29.28 -0.27
C ALA A 956 -5.65 -29.05 -1.43
N GLU A 957 -6.58 -29.98 -1.66
CA GLU A 957 -7.63 -29.84 -2.68
C GLU A 957 -8.57 -28.65 -2.40
N ASN A 958 -8.96 -28.42 -1.14
CA ASN A 958 -9.82 -27.29 -0.79
C ASN A 958 -9.07 -25.95 -0.75
N ILE A 959 -7.78 -25.95 -0.40
CA ILE A 959 -6.88 -24.79 -0.54
C ILE A 959 -6.75 -24.46 -2.02
N ALA A 960 -6.42 -25.44 -2.88
CA ALA A 960 -6.40 -25.28 -4.32
C ALA A 960 -7.74 -24.74 -4.84
N ARG A 961 -8.88 -25.24 -4.35
CA ARG A 961 -10.20 -24.71 -4.72
C ARG A 961 -10.48 -23.31 -4.21
N ALA A 962 -10.00 -22.93 -3.02
CA ALA A 962 -10.11 -21.55 -2.52
C ALA A 962 -9.21 -20.60 -3.32
N ILE A 963 -8.05 -21.08 -3.77
CA ILE A 963 -7.15 -20.41 -4.73
C ILE A 963 -7.86 -20.26 -6.09
N HIS A 964 -8.43 -21.34 -6.64
CA HIS A 964 -9.15 -21.35 -7.92
C HIS A 964 -10.44 -20.51 -7.90
N ALA A 965 -11.15 -20.51 -6.76
CA ALA A 965 -12.38 -19.74 -6.56
C ALA A 965 -12.11 -18.31 -6.08
N ASP A 966 -10.84 -17.93 -5.90
CA ASP A 966 -10.38 -16.59 -5.51
C ASP A 966 -11.03 -16.04 -4.22
N ARG A 967 -11.07 -16.88 -3.18
CA ARG A 967 -11.71 -16.54 -1.90
C ARG A 967 -10.65 -16.35 -0.82
N PRO A 968 -10.07 -15.15 -0.63
CA PRO A 968 -8.96 -14.92 0.30
C PRO A 968 -9.35 -15.08 1.77
N ALA A 969 -10.61 -14.79 2.13
CA ALA A 969 -11.11 -15.08 3.47
C ALA A 969 -11.15 -16.59 3.73
N ALA A 970 -11.64 -17.38 2.79
CA ALA A 970 -11.63 -18.84 2.88
C ALA A 970 -10.20 -19.39 2.89
N LEU A 971 -9.30 -18.88 2.03
CA LEU A 971 -7.90 -19.26 2.04
C LEU A 971 -7.26 -18.96 3.39
N ASN A 972 -7.39 -17.73 3.90
CA ASN A 972 -6.85 -17.36 5.21
C ASN A 972 -7.40 -18.27 6.32
N MET A 973 -8.66 -18.68 6.23
CA MET A 973 -9.24 -19.64 7.18
C MET A 973 -8.59 -21.02 7.05
N PHE A 974 -8.40 -21.56 5.84
CA PHE A 974 -7.65 -22.82 5.66
C PHE A 974 -6.21 -22.72 6.20
N LEU A 975 -5.49 -21.64 5.85
CA LEU A 975 -4.11 -21.40 6.27
C LEU A 975 -3.94 -21.20 7.78
N THR A 976 -4.91 -20.55 8.42
CA THR A 976 -4.90 -20.34 9.87
C THR A 976 -5.37 -21.55 10.66
N THR A 977 -6.15 -22.46 10.06
CA THR A 977 -6.61 -23.69 10.73
C THR A 977 -5.52 -24.76 10.74
N ARG A 978 -4.85 -25.01 9.60
CA ARG A 978 -3.72 -25.95 9.49
C ARG A 978 -2.95 -25.71 8.17
N GLN A 979 -1.62 -25.63 8.24
CA GLN A 979 -0.76 -25.60 7.04
C GLN A 979 -0.53 -27.04 6.55
N PRO A 980 -0.83 -27.40 5.28
CA PRO A 980 -0.55 -28.73 4.76
C PRO A 980 0.98 -28.98 4.70
N ARG A 981 1.38 -30.22 4.98
CA ARG A 981 2.78 -30.63 5.18
C ARG A 981 3.67 -30.53 3.93
N GLY A 982 3.09 -30.58 2.74
CA GLY A 982 3.83 -30.57 1.47
C GLY A 982 3.44 -29.41 0.56
N HIS A 983 4.36 -28.47 0.32
CA HIS A 983 4.12 -27.35 -0.60
C HIS A 983 3.94 -27.81 -2.07
N ALA A 984 4.51 -28.97 -2.40
CA ALA A 984 4.49 -29.52 -3.74
C ALA A 984 3.12 -30.09 -4.17
N ASP A 985 2.29 -30.57 -3.24
CA ASP A 985 1.05 -31.26 -3.59
C ASP A 985 -0.09 -30.28 -3.95
N VAL A 986 -0.19 -29.14 -3.26
CA VAL A 986 -1.11 -28.06 -3.67
C VAL A 986 -0.63 -27.44 -4.98
N ILE A 987 0.68 -27.19 -5.14
CA ILE A 987 1.23 -26.69 -6.41
C ILE A 987 0.92 -27.67 -7.55
N LYS A 988 1.08 -28.98 -7.33
CA LYS A 988 0.73 -30.02 -8.32
C LYS A 988 -0.76 -30.08 -8.60
N LEU A 989 -1.64 -29.98 -7.60
CA LEU A 989 -3.10 -29.99 -7.80
C LEU A 989 -3.57 -28.74 -8.54
N VAL A 990 -3.07 -27.57 -8.13
CA VAL A 990 -3.29 -26.30 -8.82
C VAL A 990 -2.75 -26.35 -10.24
N ALA A 991 -1.62 -27.02 -10.50
CA ALA A 991 -1.05 -27.19 -11.83
C ALA A 991 -1.71 -28.29 -12.68
N ALA A 992 -2.23 -29.37 -12.09
CA ALA A 992 -2.79 -30.54 -12.78
C ALA A 992 -4.28 -30.41 -13.12
N GLU A 993 -5.03 -29.53 -12.46
CA GLU A 993 -6.41 -29.19 -12.86
C GLU A 993 -6.47 -28.11 -13.96
N ILE A 994 -5.35 -27.45 -14.27
CA ILE A 994 -5.23 -26.47 -15.38
C ILE A 994 -5.39 -27.10 -16.78
N PRO A 995 -4.84 -28.30 -17.10
CA PRO A 995 -4.95 -28.89 -18.43
C PRO A 995 -6.28 -29.60 -18.68
N SER A 996 -6.96 -30.12 -17.65
CA SER A 996 -8.18 -30.94 -17.84
C SER A 996 -9.44 -30.13 -18.15
N GLN A 997 -9.39 -28.79 -18.07
CA GLN A 997 -10.49 -27.91 -18.46
C GLN A 997 -10.44 -27.42 -19.92
N ILE A 998 -9.46 -27.84 -20.71
CA ILE A 998 -9.38 -27.46 -22.13
C ILE A 998 -10.48 -28.15 -22.96
N ASP A 999 -10.99 -29.32 -22.53
CA ASP A 999 -11.97 -30.11 -23.31
C ASP A 999 -13.46 -29.87 -22.99
N LEU A 1000 -13.82 -28.99 -22.05
CA LEU A 1000 -15.23 -28.68 -21.71
C LEU A 1000 -15.66 -27.23 -22.05
N ARG A 1001 -14.84 -26.49 -22.80
CA ARG A 1001 -15.02 -25.06 -23.14
C ARG A 1001 -16.15 -24.72 -24.14
N SER A 1002 -17.13 -25.60 -24.38
CA SER A 1002 -18.21 -25.29 -25.33
C SER A 1002 -19.56 -24.88 -24.69
N VAL A 1003 -19.76 -24.99 -23.37
CA VAL A 1003 -21.06 -24.60 -22.76
C VAL A 1003 -20.91 -24.03 -21.33
N ARG A 1004 -20.35 -22.82 -21.21
CA ARG A 1004 -20.69 -21.72 -20.25
C ARG A 1004 -19.51 -20.75 -20.15
N ARG A 1005 -19.81 -19.45 -20.33
CA ARG A 1005 -18.86 -18.33 -20.29
C ARG A 1005 -18.65 -17.89 -18.84
N ASP A 1006 -17.65 -18.43 -18.18
CA ASP A 1006 -17.01 -17.89 -16.97
C ASP A 1006 -15.59 -18.48 -16.95
N SER A 1007 -14.55 -17.67 -17.17
CA SER A 1007 -13.17 -18.15 -17.20
C SER A 1007 -12.33 -17.37 -16.19
N HIS A 1008 -12.21 -17.96 -15.00
CA HIS A 1008 -11.34 -17.57 -13.90
C HIS A 1008 -9.87 -17.79 -14.28
N SER A 1009 -9.04 -16.75 -14.13
CA SER A 1009 -7.60 -16.88 -14.05
C SER A 1009 -7.25 -17.19 -12.58
N ILE A 1010 -6.29 -18.09 -12.37
CA ILE A 1010 -5.90 -18.58 -11.04
C ILE A 1010 -4.88 -17.57 -10.49
N ASP A 1011 -5.23 -16.81 -9.44
CA ASP A 1011 -4.37 -15.79 -8.85
C ASP A 1011 -3.10 -16.42 -8.26
N ALA A 1012 -1.96 -16.21 -8.92
CA ALA A 1012 -0.64 -16.70 -8.47
C ALA A 1012 -0.25 -16.19 -7.07
N LYS A 1013 -0.91 -15.13 -6.56
CA LYS A 1013 -0.73 -14.65 -5.18
C LYS A 1013 -1.29 -15.54 -4.10
N LEU A 1014 -2.36 -16.28 -4.34
CA LEU A 1014 -2.92 -17.18 -3.34
C LEU A 1014 -2.04 -18.44 -3.21
N ILE A 1015 -1.32 -18.79 -4.29
CA ILE A 1015 -0.23 -19.78 -4.28
C ILE A 1015 0.99 -19.22 -3.55
N HIS A 1016 1.39 -17.96 -3.79
CA HIS A 1016 2.52 -17.29 -3.12
C HIS A 1016 2.27 -16.83 -1.68
N ALA A 1017 1.03 -16.68 -1.24
CA ALA A 1017 0.68 -16.43 0.17
C ALA A 1017 0.71 -17.72 1.01
N TRP A 1018 0.72 -18.87 0.32
CA TRP A 1018 0.85 -20.17 0.94
C TRP A 1018 2.29 -20.71 0.88
N VAL A 1019 3.01 -20.55 -0.24
CA VAL A 1019 4.47 -20.79 -0.37
C VAL A 1019 5.25 -19.75 0.43
#